data_AF-A0A0B7FBS4-F1
#
_entry.id   AF-A0A0B7FBS4-F1
#
_cell.length_a   1.000
_cell.length_b   1.000
_cell.length_c   1.000
_cell.angle_alpha   90.00
_cell.angle_beta   90.00
_cell.angle_gamma   90.00
#
_symmetry.space_group_name_H-M   'P 1'
#
loop_
_entity.id
_entity.type
_entity.pdbx_description
1 polymer ?
#
loop_
_entity_poly.entity_id
_entity_poly.type
_entity_poly.pdbx_seq_one_letter_code
_entity_poly.pdbx_strand_id
1 'polypeptide(L)'
;MFSDGCGTISRELAKDVWQCMLEHLPASRQGFHHENELPPPAFQIRIGGSKGMVRLDPKLEGRVLCLRPSMTKFEAEHDLSLEIARPFVTYSPCFLNRPLVVLLWSGGVEDDVFVNLMKENLAETTSGMATLGGVAKLLIANRLGVPFQLASTLNRLARLDLRLDQEGVRTSGLHKLLNATFFHIKRDLKHKARIKVPDSYTLVGVCDEDDYLRPRQIYACVQHFDQRSGKAEVRYLEGRYLVTRSPVIHPGDAQVVWAIGKPPVDSPFYGEGNNLPNIVVFSSKGPRPVPNMLGGGDLDGDLYNLISLQELIPRYRYCPADYPTPRSKKKPNGEKSTIEDVADFMVEYICHDSLGMIATNHLVIASTSDMRARDENCIVNAELHSAAVDFVKTGYYVANHLIRKAKYDKAFDETTGLGLKPDWQAGHGRDANDGRFYPCESVLGKLFRAVELPKGNPARESDVKEQMPTAIRNRVASFVARYKDEIQATVSSPDTLTFVQSLLSRYTSELNHICVAHTISSESAERVSEVEVMLGTNLEVSSKPDLIERMKSLTRNLANAMRYQLKAKEGESNYVWLGRAWRAYLLTSSLGDKVFGAFSFSWLTLDSVLDALQTIDETFLPHTGPILPPFAFIPSKRPETDESLQAPSLDSWDDWVDAIKEENTRSETTTTENNDQHNTNGRGRGRGRGRGNWNNNRQNSNGSNNGYNRNGRGNVQSQGSNNGQTNGSSGGRRPGYRIIAPGNISF
;
A
#
# COMPACT_ATOMS: atom_id res chain seq x y z
N MET A 1 18.46 -8.22 18.44
CA MET A 1 19.47 -9.22 17.98
C MET A 1 19.99 -8.77 16.60
N PHE A 2 21.11 -9.29 16.08
CA PHE A 2 21.55 -8.91 14.72
C PHE A 2 20.79 -9.65 13.59
N SER A 3 20.35 -10.88 13.84
CA SER A 3 19.53 -11.71 12.96
C SER A 3 18.11 -11.91 13.50
N ASP A 4 17.52 -10.84 14.03
CA ASP A 4 16.15 -10.89 14.59
C ASP A 4 15.13 -11.08 13.46
N GLY A 5 14.36 -12.16 13.46
CA GLY A 5 13.37 -12.46 12.43
C GLY A 5 13.91 -12.98 11.09
N CYS A 6 15.22 -13.15 10.89
CA CYS A 6 15.80 -13.57 9.60
C CYS A 6 16.57 -14.90 9.69
N GLY A 7 16.15 -15.89 8.91
CA GLY A 7 16.82 -17.19 8.71
C GLY A 7 17.31 -17.39 7.27
N THR A 8 17.59 -18.64 6.88
CA THR A 8 18.10 -18.98 5.54
C THR A 8 17.34 -20.13 4.86
N ILE A 9 17.38 -20.12 3.52
CA ILE A 9 16.77 -21.12 2.63
C ILE A 9 17.79 -21.60 1.60
N SER A 10 17.79 -22.89 1.32
CA SER A 10 18.61 -23.56 0.29
C SER A 10 18.21 -23.16 -1.13
N ARG A 11 19.16 -23.30 -2.09
CA ARG A 11 18.89 -23.01 -3.50
C ARG A 11 17.86 -23.96 -4.12
N GLU A 12 17.85 -25.22 -3.68
CA GLU A 12 16.86 -26.21 -4.12
C GLU A 12 15.47 -25.85 -3.63
N LEU A 13 15.28 -25.64 -2.32
CA LEU A 13 13.97 -25.29 -1.78
C LEU A 13 13.47 -23.93 -2.28
N ALA A 14 14.36 -22.96 -2.52
CA ALA A 14 13.99 -21.69 -3.15
C ALA A 14 13.51 -21.84 -4.60
N LYS A 15 14.01 -22.84 -5.35
CA LYS A 15 13.49 -23.20 -6.68
C LYS A 15 12.14 -23.89 -6.59
N ASP A 16 11.98 -24.89 -5.71
CA ASP A 16 10.71 -25.60 -5.51
C ASP A 16 9.59 -24.62 -5.11
N VAL A 17 9.86 -23.73 -4.16
CA VAL A 17 8.96 -22.64 -3.75
C VAL A 17 8.59 -21.78 -4.95
N TRP A 18 9.58 -21.31 -5.72
CA TRP A 18 9.33 -20.44 -6.86
C TRP A 18 8.50 -21.15 -7.93
N GLN A 19 8.85 -22.38 -8.31
CA GLN A 19 8.10 -23.18 -9.29
C GLN A 19 6.64 -23.39 -8.85
N CYS A 20 6.41 -23.81 -7.61
CA CYS A 20 5.05 -24.00 -7.07
C CYS A 20 4.25 -22.70 -7.13
N MET A 21 4.87 -21.56 -6.83
CA MET A 21 4.24 -20.26 -7.00
C MET A 21 3.90 -19.97 -8.48
N LEU A 22 4.78 -20.32 -9.45
CA LEU A 22 4.52 -20.12 -10.89
C LEU A 22 3.31 -20.92 -11.37
N GLU A 23 3.21 -22.18 -10.94
CA GLU A 23 2.13 -23.10 -11.30
C GLU A 23 0.77 -22.60 -10.80
N HIS A 24 0.72 -22.08 -9.58
CA HIS A 24 -0.48 -21.52 -8.93
C HIS A 24 -0.84 -20.08 -9.39
N LEU A 25 -0.19 -19.55 -10.42
CA LEU A 25 -0.61 -18.28 -11.01
C LEU A 25 -1.98 -18.39 -11.69
N PRO A 26 -2.79 -17.31 -11.68
CA PRO A 26 -3.98 -17.24 -12.51
C PRO A 26 -3.66 -17.53 -13.98
N ALA A 27 -4.57 -18.17 -14.71
CA ALA A 27 -4.40 -18.50 -16.14
C ALA A 27 -4.37 -17.27 -17.08
N SER A 28 -4.29 -16.05 -16.56
CA SER A 28 -3.95 -14.80 -17.26
C SER A 28 -2.53 -14.29 -16.93
N ARG A 29 -1.73 -15.09 -16.19
CA ARG A 29 -0.34 -14.83 -15.77
C ARG A 29 0.59 -16.03 -15.94
N GLN A 30 0.05 -17.24 -16.09
CA GLN A 30 0.80 -18.36 -16.67
C GLN A 30 1.35 -17.92 -18.05
N GLY A 31 2.65 -18.17 -18.31
CA GLY A 31 3.36 -17.67 -19.49
C GLY A 31 4.00 -16.27 -19.36
N PHE A 32 3.77 -15.53 -18.27
CA PHE A 32 4.37 -14.20 -18.04
C PHE A 32 5.73 -14.26 -17.30
N HIS A 33 6.37 -15.43 -17.32
CA HIS A 33 7.72 -15.68 -16.82
C HIS A 33 8.67 -15.94 -17.99
N HIS A 34 9.89 -15.46 -17.86
CA HIS A 34 10.98 -15.84 -18.76
C HIS A 34 11.72 -17.04 -18.14
N GLU A 35 12.13 -18.01 -18.95
CA GLU A 35 12.97 -19.17 -18.52
C GLU A 35 14.22 -18.79 -17.69
N ASN A 36 14.80 -17.62 -17.93
CA ASN A 36 15.96 -17.07 -17.23
C ASN A 36 15.62 -16.32 -15.93
N GLU A 37 14.35 -16.27 -15.53
CA GLU A 37 13.90 -15.57 -14.31
C GLU A 37 14.19 -16.40 -13.06
N LEU A 38 15.33 -16.10 -12.42
CA LEU A 38 15.78 -16.75 -11.21
C LEU A 38 14.82 -16.53 -10.02
N PRO A 39 14.70 -17.50 -9.09
CA PRO A 39 13.98 -17.31 -7.84
C PRO A 39 14.44 -16.05 -7.07
N PRO A 40 13.54 -15.34 -6.39
CA PRO A 40 13.90 -14.17 -5.59
C PRO A 40 14.85 -14.57 -4.45
N PRO A 41 15.87 -13.74 -4.13
CA PRO A 41 16.91 -14.08 -3.16
C PRO A 41 16.43 -14.05 -1.70
N ALA A 42 15.19 -13.61 -1.45
CA ALA A 42 14.57 -13.68 -0.13
C ALA A 42 13.04 -13.79 -0.21
N PHE A 43 12.47 -14.46 0.78
CA PHE A 43 11.03 -14.62 0.98
C PHE A 43 10.67 -14.22 2.42
N GLN A 44 9.52 -13.56 2.61
CA GLN A 44 8.84 -13.53 3.91
C GLN A 44 7.94 -14.76 4.00
N ILE A 45 8.03 -15.49 5.11
CA ILE A 45 7.37 -16.78 5.29
C ILE A 45 6.60 -16.88 6.60
N ARG A 46 5.66 -17.84 6.66
CA ARG A 46 5.22 -18.49 7.90
C ARG A 46 5.38 -20.00 7.75
N ILE A 47 5.66 -20.68 8.87
CA ILE A 47 5.70 -22.13 8.95
C ILE A 47 5.45 -22.55 10.41
N GLY A 48 4.36 -23.27 10.63
CA GLY A 48 3.81 -23.51 11.97
C GLY A 48 3.71 -22.21 12.78
N GLY A 49 4.24 -22.23 14.01
CA GLY A 49 4.29 -21.06 14.90
C GLY A 49 5.42 -20.05 14.61
N SER A 50 6.10 -20.13 13.47
CA SER A 50 7.23 -19.25 13.11
C SER A 50 6.91 -18.28 11.97
N LYS A 51 7.37 -17.03 12.08
CA LYS A 51 7.27 -15.97 11.06
C LYS A 51 8.63 -15.28 10.91
N GLY A 52 9.03 -14.96 9.67
CA GLY A 52 10.16 -14.07 9.42
C GLY A 52 10.55 -13.97 7.95
N MET A 53 11.74 -13.43 7.70
CA MET A 53 12.43 -13.53 6.42
C MET A 53 13.28 -14.80 6.35
N VAL A 54 13.42 -15.37 5.17
CA VAL A 54 14.53 -16.27 4.83
C VAL A 54 15.27 -15.76 3.60
N ARG A 55 16.60 -15.68 3.67
CA ARG A 55 17.46 -15.35 2.52
C ARG A 55 18.09 -16.60 1.91
N LEU A 56 18.38 -16.55 0.62
CA LEU A 56 19.17 -17.57 -0.04
C LEU A 56 20.55 -17.69 0.64
N ASP A 57 20.94 -18.92 0.95
CA ASP A 57 22.28 -19.27 1.43
C ASP A 57 22.87 -20.32 0.46
N PRO A 58 23.95 -19.99 -0.28
CA PRO A 58 24.55 -20.89 -1.24
C PRO A 58 25.29 -22.08 -0.60
N LYS A 59 25.49 -22.07 0.72
CA LYS A 59 26.15 -23.15 1.49
C LYS A 59 25.17 -24.26 1.92
N LEU A 60 23.87 -24.08 1.68
CA LEU A 60 22.85 -25.06 2.04
C LEU A 60 22.55 -26.00 0.86
N GLU A 61 23.14 -27.18 0.92
CA GLU A 61 22.83 -28.34 0.06
C GLU A 61 21.51 -29.02 0.49
N GLY A 62 20.77 -29.58 -0.48
CA GLY A 62 19.51 -30.27 -0.24
C GLY A 62 18.32 -29.31 -0.02
N ARG A 63 17.11 -29.88 0.13
CA ARG A 63 15.90 -29.12 0.49
C ARG A 63 15.91 -28.76 1.99
N VAL A 64 16.54 -27.64 2.30
CA VAL A 64 16.78 -27.17 3.68
C VAL A 64 16.18 -25.78 3.92
N LEU A 65 15.57 -25.62 5.10
CA LEU A 65 15.12 -24.36 5.68
C LEU A 65 15.68 -24.21 7.11
N CYS A 66 16.28 -23.07 7.42
CA CYS A 66 16.95 -22.82 8.70
C CYS A 66 16.22 -21.71 9.48
N LEU A 67 15.57 -22.09 10.58
CA LEU A 67 14.77 -21.19 11.42
C LEU A 67 15.52 -20.80 12.70
N ARG A 68 15.45 -19.51 13.05
CA ARG A 68 16.03 -18.96 14.29
C ARG A 68 15.01 -18.93 15.44
N PRO A 69 15.45 -19.03 16.71
CA PRO A 69 14.57 -18.88 17.87
C PRO A 69 13.84 -17.53 17.96
N SER A 70 14.31 -16.50 17.24
CA SER A 70 13.63 -15.20 17.08
C SER A 70 12.42 -15.23 16.14
N MET A 71 12.34 -16.21 15.24
CA MET A 71 11.25 -16.35 14.26
C MET A 71 10.03 -17.07 14.88
N THR A 72 10.26 -18.03 15.77
CA THR A 72 9.22 -18.78 16.49
C THR A 72 8.50 -17.88 17.49
N LYS A 73 7.19 -17.71 17.31
CA LYS A 73 6.33 -16.85 18.15
C LYS A 73 5.46 -17.68 19.11
N PHE A 74 5.11 -18.90 18.71
CA PHE A 74 4.45 -19.92 19.54
C PHE A 74 4.88 -21.32 19.07
N GLU A 75 4.55 -22.35 19.85
CA GLU A 75 4.80 -23.75 19.49
C GLU A 75 3.59 -24.31 18.71
N ALA A 76 3.84 -24.97 17.58
CA ALA A 76 2.84 -25.66 16.77
C ALA A 76 3.49 -26.93 16.20
N GLU A 77 3.07 -28.09 16.68
CA GLU A 77 3.77 -29.36 16.45
C GLU A 77 3.21 -30.17 15.26
N HIS A 78 2.09 -29.73 14.68
CA HIS A 78 1.28 -30.55 13.75
C HIS A 78 1.09 -29.92 12.36
N ASP A 79 1.60 -28.71 12.13
CA ASP A 79 1.57 -28.03 10.84
C ASP A 79 2.95 -27.44 10.54
N LEU A 80 3.54 -27.88 9.42
CA LEU A 80 4.82 -27.44 8.87
C LEU A 80 4.70 -27.03 7.40
N SER A 81 3.49 -26.65 6.96
CA SER A 81 3.28 -26.02 5.65
C SER A 81 4.07 -24.71 5.54
N LEU A 82 4.61 -24.42 4.35
CA LEU A 82 5.47 -23.25 4.12
C LEU A 82 4.70 -22.12 3.40
N GLU A 83 3.91 -21.36 4.14
CA GLU A 83 3.22 -20.18 3.61
C GLU A 83 4.23 -19.12 3.12
N ILE A 84 4.22 -18.80 1.82
CA ILE A 84 4.93 -17.63 1.31
C ILE A 84 4.08 -16.38 1.53
N ALA A 85 4.40 -15.63 2.58
CA ALA A 85 3.78 -14.33 2.82
C ALA A 85 4.17 -13.31 1.75
N ARG A 86 5.45 -13.28 1.30
CA ARG A 86 5.90 -12.37 0.23
C ARG A 86 7.20 -12.81 -0.48
N PRO A 87 7.25 -12.86 -1.82
CA PRO A 87 8.52 -12.92 -2.57
C PRO A 87 9.09 -11.51 -2.82
N PHE A 88 10.42 -11.36 -2.77
CA PHE A 88 11.10 -10.06 -3.01
C PHE A 88 11.76 -9.99 -4.39
N VAL A 89 10.91 -10.11 -5.40
CA VAL A 89 11.23 -10.08 -6.83
C VAL A 89 11.62 -8.70 -7.39
N THR A 90 11.26 -7.60 -6.72
CA THR A 90 11.53 -6.24 -7.23
C THR A 90 11.62 -5.19 -6.13
N TYR A 91 12.36 -4.12 -6.38
CA TYR A 91 12.50 -2.97 -5.50
C TYR A 91 11.28 -2.03 -5.59
N SER A 92 11.12 -1.14 -4.61
CA SER A 92 10.17 -0.01 -4.71
C SER A 92 10.93 1.32 -4.79
N PRO A 93 10.40 2.36 -5.46
CA PRO A 93 10.99 3.70 -5.42
C PRO A 93 10.88 4.29 -4.01
N CYS A 94 11.92 4.99 -3.55
CA CYS A 94 11.88 5.69 -2.27
C CYS A 94 11.06 7.00 -2.39
N PHE A 95 10.23 7.26 -1.39
CA PHE A 95 9.49 8.52 -1.24
C PHE A 95 9.75 9.11 0.15
N LEU A 96 9.87 10.43 0.21
CA LEU A 96 9.72 11.19 1.45
C LEU A 96 8.25 11.15 1.91
N ASN A 97 8.04 11.53 3.17
CA ASN A 97 6.73 11.74 3.78
C ASN A 97 6.86 12.83 4.86
N ARG A 98 5.75 13.37 5.36
CA ARG A 98 5.77 14.46 6.38
C ARG A 98 6.71 14.18 7.57
N PRO A 99 6.67 13.01 8.24
CA PRO A 99 7.60 12.71 9.34
C PRO A 99 9.08 12.70 8.92
N LEU A 100 9.41 12.07 7.78
CA LEU A 100 10.79 12.01 7.31
C LEU A 100 11.30 13.40 6.88
N VAL A 101 10.49 14.22 6.20
CA VAL A 101 10.85 15.62 5.89
C VAL A 101 11.17 16.38 7.18
N VAL A 102 10.33 16.24 8.21
CA VAL A 102 10.55 16.88 9.52
C VAL A 102 11.81 16.38 10.23
N LEU A 103 12.13 15.08 10.18
CA LEU A 103 13.40 14.56 10.72
C LEU A 103 14.60 15.15 9.97
N LEU A 104 14.61 15.09 8.64
CA LEU A 104 15.72 15.58 7.82
C LEU A 104 15.94 17.09 8.00
N TRP A 105 14.85 17.85 8.10
CA TRP A 105 14.86 19.28 8.45
C TRP A 105 15.40 19.54 9.86
N SER A 106 15.07 18.70 10.84
CA SER A 106 15.66 18.71 12.20
C SER A 106 17.14 18.31 12.20
N GLY A 107 17.57 17.55 11.18
CA GLY A 107 18.94 17.23 10.83
C GLY A 107 19.71 18.32 10.09
N GLY A 108 19.11 19.48 9.83
CA GLY A 108 19.76 20.61 9.16
C GLY A 108 19.86 20.49 7.64
N VAL A 109 18.94 19.75 7.00
CA VAL A 109 18.66 19.87 5.57
C VAL A 109 17.82 21.14 5.34
N GLU A 110 18.18 21.92 4.31
CA GLU A 110 17.54 23.21 4.00
C GLU A 110 16.17 23.03 3.33
N ASP A 111 15.25 23.97 3.60
CA ASP A 111 13.89 23.99 3.04
C ASP A 111 13.88 23.87 1.51
N ASP A 112 14.80 24.56 0.82
CA ASP A 112 14.87 24.61 -0.64
C ASP A 112 15.19 23.27 -1.29
N VAL A 113 15.92 22.37 -0.60
CA VAL A 113 16.19 21.00 -1.10
C VAL A 113 14.87 20.24 -1.27
N PHE A 114 13.99 20.31 -0.27
CA PHE A 114 12.67 19.66 -0.34
C PHE A 114 11.74 20.35 -1.35
N VAL A 115 11.77 21.68 -1.40
CA VAL A 115 10.90 22.48 -2.28
C VAL A 115 11.29 22.30 -3.75
N ASN A 116 12.57 22.25 -4.08
CA ASN A 116 13.04 22.00 -5.45
C ASN A 116 12.77 20.55 -5.87
N LEU A 117 13.06 19.57 -5.03
CA LEU A 117 12.70 18.17 -5.28
C LEU A 117 11.18 17.98 -5.49
N MET A 118 10.34 18.74 -4.79
CA MET A 118 8.89 18.76 -5.02
C MET A 118 8.50 19.41 -6.36
N LYS A 119 9.15 20.51 -6.78
CA LYS A 119 8.94 21.12 -8.10
C LYS A 119 9.35 20.17 -9.23
N GLU A 120 10.48 19.49 -9.09
CA GLU A 120 10.95 18.46 -10.03
C GLU A 120 9.96 17.29 -10.13
N ASN A 121 9.42 16.83 -9.00
CA ASN A 121 8.35 15.82 -8.96
C ASN A 121 7.09 16.28 -9.70
N LEU A 122 6.68 17.54 -9.54
CA LEU A 122 5.56 18.13 -10.29
C LEU A 122 5.86 18.21 -11.80
N ALA A 123 7.08 18.56 -12.19
CA ALA A 123 7.52 18.61 -13.57
C ALA A 123 7.53 17.21 -14.21
N GLU A 124 8.16 16.21 -13.57
CA GLU A 124 8.17 14.81 -14.02
C GLU A 124 6.74 14.28 -14.17
N THR A 125 5.86 14.57 -13.20
CA THR A 125 4.44 14.19 -13.27
C THR A 125 3.75 14.86 -14.45
N THR A 126 3.95 16.16 -14.66
CA THR A 126 3.29 16.91 -15.74
C THR A 126 3.74 16.43 -17.12
N SER A 127 5.06 16.22 -17.33
CA SER A 127 5.59 15.64 -18.56
C SER A 127 5.17 14.19 -18.76
N GLY A 128 5.09 13.40 -17.69
CA GLY A 128 4.59 12.01 -17.74
C GLY A 128 3.13 11.93 -18.20
N MET A 129 2.28 12.87 -17.79
CA MET A 129 0.87 12.94 -18.21
C MET A 129 0.67 13.27 -19.70
N ALA A 130 1.72 13.62 -20.46
CA ALA A 130 1.62 13.94 -21.88
C ALA A 130 1.63 12.71 -22.82
N THR A 131 1.97 11.51 -22.34
CA THR A 131 2.07 10.30 -23.19
C THR A 131 1.46 9.08 -22.51
N LEU A 132 0.91 8.14 -23.29
CA LEU A 132 0.29 6.92 -22.73
C LEU A 132 1.28 6.10 -21.87
N GLY A 133 2.52 5.94 -22.32
CA GLY A 133 3.58 5.28 -21.56
C GLY A 133 4.08 6.05 -20.34
N GLY A 134 4.03 7.39 -20.37
CA GLY A 134 4.30 8.23 -19.20
C GLY A 134 3.21 8.09 -18.13
N VAL A 135 1.94 8.13 -18.53
CA VAL A 135 0.79 7.87 -17.66
C VAL A 135 0.88 6.46 -17.06
N ALA A 136 1.24 5.45 -17.84
CA ALA A 136 1.44 4.09 -17.33
C ALA A 136 2.51 4.01 -16.24
N LYS A 137 3.67 4.68 -16.41
CA LYS A 137 4.71 4.78 -15.38
C LYS A 137 4.20 5.49 -14.12
N LEU A 138 3.43 6.57 -14.27
CA LEU A 138 2.83 7.29 -13.14
C LEU A 138 1.80 6.44 -12.39
N LEU A 139 0.95 5.69 -13.09
CA LEU A 139 0.00 4.76 -12.45
C LEU A 139 0.73 3.70 -11.61
N ILE A 140 1.79 3.08 -12.14
CA ILE A 140 2.61 2.09 -11.43
C ILE A 140 3.28 2.72 -10.18
N ALA A 141 3.94 3.87 -10.34
CA ALA A 141 4.65 4.56 -9.25
C ALA A 141 3.72 5.03 -8.11
N ASN A 142 2.42 5.13 -8.36
CA ASN A 142 1.40 5.53 -7.40
C ASN A 142 0.43 4.40 -7.02
N ARG A 143 0.64 3.17 -7.53
CA ARG A 143 -0.22 1.99 -7.32
C ARG A 143 -1.70 2.20 -7.71
N LEU A 144 -1.93 3.01 -8.74
CA LEU A 144 -3.24 3.32 -9.31
C LEU A 144 -3.58 2.39 -10.47
N GLY A 145 -4.87 2.17 -10.73
CA GLY A 145 -5.35 1.48 -11.93
C GLY A 145 -5.15 -0.04 -11.97
N VAL A 146 -4.69 -0.64 -10.86
CA VAL A 146 -4.28 -2.05 -10.78
C VAL A 146 -5.43 -3.04 -11.12
N PRO A 147 -6.68 -2.90 -10.62
CA PRO A 147 -7.77 -3.84 -10.96
C PRO A 147 -8.08 -3.92 -12.46
N PHE A 148 -7.94 -2.80 -13.17
CA PHE A 148 -8.22 -2.67 -14.62
C PHE A 148 -6.97 -2.81 -15.49
N GLN A 149 -5.82 -3.19 -14.91
CA GLN A 149 -4.52 -3.31 -15.61
C GLN A 149 -4.14 -2.05 -16.42
N LEU A 150 -4.60 -0.87 -16.02
CA LEU A 150 -4.57 0.34 -16.87
C LEU A 150 -3.18 0.70 -17.40
N ALA A 151 -2.13 0.53 -16.59
CA ALA A 151 -0.76 0.76 -17.01
C ALA A 151 -0.28 -0.22 -18.10
N SER A 152 -0.70 -1.49 -18.05
CA SER A 152 -0.42 -2.49 -19.09
C SER A 152 -1.13 -2.13 -20.39
N THR A 153 -2.43 -1.80 -20.32
CA THR A 153 -3.22 -1.41 -21.49
C THR A 153 -2.69 -0.12 -22.11
N LEU A 154 -2.39 0.93 -21.32
CA LEU A 154 -1.79 2.16 -21.83
C LEU A 154 -0.40 1.94 -22.47
N ASN A 155 0.45 1.08 -21.89
CA ASN A 155 1.73 0.69 -22.51
C ASN A 155 1.52 -0.06 -23.82
N ARG A 156 0.56 -0.99 -23.90
CA ARG A 156 0.22 -1.72 -25.13
C ARG A 156 -0.32 -0.79 -26.21
N LEU A 157 -1.19 0.17 -25.86
CA LEU A 157 -1.67 1.19 -26.80
C LEU A 157 -0.52 2.08 -27.32
N ALA A 158 0.41 2.51 -26.46
CA ALA A 158 1.62 3.21 -26.91
C ALA A 158 2.46 2.37 -27.89
N ARG A 159 2.59 1.07 -27.64
CA ARG A 159 3.31 0.12 -28.53
C ARG A 159 2.57 -0.17 -29.84
N LEU A 160 1.27 0.10 -29.91
CA LEU A 160 0.51 0.15 -31.16
C LEU A 160 0.65 1.49 -31.90
N ASP A 161 1.59 2.35 -31.51
CA ASP A 161 1.82 3.67 -32.12
C ASP A 161 0.63 4.64 -31.98
N LEU A 162 -0.19 4.46 -30.93
CA LEU A 162 -1.22 5.43 -30.54
C LEU A 162 -0.61 6.50 -29.64
N ARG A 163 -0.91 7.78 -29.93
CA ARG A 163 -0.46 8.91 -29.11
C ARG A 163 -1.62 9.48 -28.29
N LEU A 164 -1.31 10.09 -27.14
CA LEU A 164 -2.34 10.67 -26.27
C LEU A 164 -2.90 12.01 -26.81
N ASP A 165 -2.15 12.70 -27.66
CA ASP A 165 -2.55 13.92 -28.37
C ASP A 165 -3.21 13.67 -29.73
N GLN A 166 -3.38 12.40 -30.13
CA GLN A 166 -4.06 12.01 -31.36
C GLN A 166 -5.58 12.16 -31.23
N GLU A 167 -6.21 12.73 -32.26
CA GLU A 167 -7.67 12.83 -32.37
C GLU A 167 -8.33 11.44 -32.27
N GLY A 168 -9.43 11.33 -31.51
CA GLY A 168 -10.11 10.05 -31.29
C GLY A 168 -9.42 9.10 -30.31
N VAL A 169 -8.36 9.54 -29.61
CA VAL A 169 -7.78 8.81 -28.45
C VAL A 169 -8.31 9.37 -27.12
N ARG A 170 -8.18 10.68 -26.89
CA ARG A 170 -8.57 11.34 -25.62
C ARG A 170 -10.08 11.63 -25.54
N THR A 171 -10.88 10.59 -25.27
CA THR A 171 -12.32 10.70 -24.99
C THR A 171 -12.62 11.35 -23.63
N SER A 172 -13.87 11.78 -23.38
CA SER A 172 -14.34 12.30 -22.08
C SER A 172 -13.96 11.41 -20.90
N GLY A 173 -14.31 10.11 -20.94
CA GLY A 173 -13.93 9.16 -19.90
C GLY A 173 -12.43 9.03 -19.67
N LEU A 174 -11.61 9.00 -20.74
CA LEU A 174 -10.15 8.98 -20.60
C LEU A 174 -9.62 10.31 -20.05
N HIS A 175 -10.23 11.45 -20.41
CA HIS A 175 -9.89 12.74 -19.83
C HIS A 175 -10.14 12.73 -18.30
N LYS A 176 -11.33 12.34 -17.85
CA LYS A 176 -11.67 12.20 -16.42
C LYS A 176 -10.64 11.32 -15.69
N LEU A 177 -10.26 10.18 -16.28
CA LEU A 177 -9.25 9.26 -15.74
C LEU A 177 -7.86 9.90 -15.62
N LEU A 178 -7.43 10.67 -16.62
CA LEU A 178 -6.16 11.38 -16.60
C LEU A 178 -6.14 12.50 -15.54
N ASN A 179 -7.20 13.30 -15.46
CA ASN A 179 -7.28 14.39 -14.48
C ASN A 179 -7.37 13.85 -13.05
N ALA A 180 -8.16 12.80 -12.81
CA ALA A 180 -8.21 12.09 -11.53
C ALA A 180 -6.86 11.48 -11.12
N THR A 181 -6.10 10.93 -12.08
CA THR A 181 -4.72 10.44 -11.86
C THR A 181 -3.79 11.58 -11.44
N PHE A 182 -3.75 12.68 -12.22
CA PHE A 182 -2.90 13.83 -11.94
C PHE A 182 -3.24 14.49 -10.59
N PHE A 183 -4.53 14.62 -10.30
CA PHE A 183 -5.04 15.16 -9.05
C PHE A 183 -4.68 14.29 -7.84
N HIS A 184 -4.79 12.96 -7.94
CA HIS A 184 -4.35 12.06 -6.88
C HIS A 184 -2.87 12.27 -6.53
N ILE A 185 -2.01 12.35 -7.55
CA ILE A 185 -0.56 12.53 -7.36
C ILE A 185 -0.26 13.89 -6.72
N LYS A 186 -0.86 14.98 -7.22
CA LYS A 186 -0.73 16.32 -6.62
C LYS A 186 -1.30 16.38 -5.20
N ARG A 187 -2.40 15.66 -4.91
CA ARG A 187 -3.00 15.57 -3.57
C ARG A 187 -2.07 14.89 -2.57
N ASP A 188 -1.40 13.82 -2.97
CA ASP A 188 -0.43 13.11 -2.14
C ASP A 188 0.88 13.91 -1.94
N LEU A 189 1.31 14.68 -2.95
CA LEU A 189 2.38 15.68 -2.78
C LEU A 189 1.98 16.74 -1.73
N LYS A 190 0.81 17.40 -1.89
CA LYS A 190 0.34 18.48 -0.99
C LYS A 190 0.05 18.00 0.44
N HIS A 191 -0.76 16.94 0.59
CA HIS A 191 -1.31 16.53 1.89
C HIS A 191 -0.51 15.41 2.59
N LYS A 192 0.47 14.78 1.93
CA LYS A 192 1.34 13.75 2.55
C LYS A 192 2.85 14.03 2.40
N ALA A 193 3.24 15.03 1.62
CA ALA A 193 4.64 15.28 1.22
C ALA A 193 5.29 14.04 0.57
N ARG A 194 4.52 13.30 -0.24
CA ARG A 194 4.97 12.06 -0.90
C ARG A 194 5.86 12.34 -2.11
N ILE A 195 7.02 12.92 -1.85
CA ILE A 195 8.01 13.35 -2.86
C ILE A 195 8.92 12.14 -3.21
N LYS A 196 8.96 11.72 -4.46
CA LYS A 196 9.88 10.69 -4.98
C LYS A 196 11.32 11.21 -4.89
N VAL A 197 12.25 10.39 -4.41
CA VAL A 197 13.69 10.71 -4.40
C VAL A 197 14.38 9.96 -5.55
N PRO A 198 15.13 10.64 -6.45
CA PRO A 198 15.96 10.00 -7.47
C PRO A 198 16.96 9.01 -6.91
N ASP A 199 17.28 7.96 -7.69
CA ASP A 199 18.29 6.92 -7.38
C ASP A 199 18.27 6.39 -5.94
N SER A 200 17.07 6.32 -5.36
CA SER A 200 16.83 5.97 -3.97
C SER A 200 15.72 4.92 -3.89
N TYR A 201 15.92 3.91 -3.05
CA TYR A 201 15.21 2.64 -3.14
C TYR A 201 14.64 2.19 -1.79
N THR A 202 13.47 1.56 -1.82
CA THR A 202 12.88 0.88 -0.67
C THR A 202 13.04 -0.63 -0.86
N LEU A 203 13.90 -1.25 -0.05
CA LEU A 203 14.31 -2.67 -0.12
C LEU A 203 13.96 -3.39 1.19
N VAL A 204 13.84 -4.73 1.17
CA VAL A 204 13.68 -5.52 2.41
C VAL A 204 15.04 -5.77 3.07
N GLY A 205 15.07 -5.78 4.41
CA GLY A 205 16.27 -6.10 5.17
C GLY A 205 16.51 -7.60 5.36
N VAL A 206 17.77 -8.03 5.24
CA VAL A 206 18.26 -9.35 5.70
C VAL A 206 19.60 -9.18 6.44
N CYS A 207 20.06 -10.23 7.13
CA CYS A 207 21.33 -10.20 7.86
C CYS A 207 22.51 -10.83 7.11
N ASP A 208 23.70 -10.36 7.45
CA ASP A 208 24.98 -10.92 7.01
C ASP A 208 25.38 -12.17 7.80
N GLU A 209 24.95 -13.33 7.30
CA GLU A 209 25.35 -14.67 7.78
C GLU A 209 26.84 -14.99 7.59
N ASP A 210 27.53 -14.24 6.73
CA ASP A 210 28.90 -14.50 6.32
C ASP A 210 29.93 -13.73 7.17
N ASP A 211 29.45 -12.86 8.07
CA ASP A 211 30.26 -11.99 8.93
C ASP A 211 31.28 -11.16 8.12
N TYR A 212 30.92 -10.75 6.90
CA TYR A 212 31.83 -10.11 5.95
C TYR A 212 31.84 -8.58 6.09
N LEU A 213 30.65 -7.97 6.19
CA LEU A 213 30.47 -6.52 6.26
C LEU A 213 31.02 -5.95 7.58
N ARG A 214 31.74 -4.83 7.49
CA ARG A 214 32.22 -4.09 8.68
C ARG A 214 31.05 -3.34 9.34
N PRO A 215 31.13 -2.99 10.64
CA PRO A 215 30.09 -2.22 11.31
C PRO A 215 29.62 -1.00 10.51
N ARG A 216 28.30 -0.90 10.31
CA ARG A 216 27.62 0.17 9.55
C ARG A 216 27.91 0.19 8.03
N GLN A 217 28.51 -0.88 7.47
CA GLN A 217 28.43 -1.20 6.05
C GLN A 217 27.15 -1.98 5.72
N ILE A 218 26.74 -1.91 4.44
CA ILE A 218 25.68 -2.73 3.85
C ILE A 218 26.14 -3.30 2.49
N TYR A 219 25.58 -4.44 2.11
CA TYR A 219 25.53 -4.86 0.70
C TYR A 219 24.10 -4.62 0.18
N ALA A 220 23.98 -3.99 -0.99
CA ALA A 220 22.69 -3.79 -1.65
C ALA A 220 22.90 -3.60 -3.15
N CYS A 221 22.01 -4.18 -3.95
CA CYS A 221 21.93 -3.92 -5.38
C CYS A 221 20.47 -3.99 -5.83
N VAL A 222 20.15 -3.31 -6.92
CA VAL A 222 18.83 -3.36 -7.55
C VAL A 222 18.96 -3.99 -8.94
N GLN A 223 17.97 -4.79 -9.32
CA GLN A 223 17.96 -5.54 -10.57
C GLN A 223 16.78 -5.09 -11.43
N HIS A 224 17.09 -4.57 -12.61
CA HIS A 224 16.09 -4.34 -13.65
C HIS A 224 16.04 -5.57 -14.55
N PHE A 225 14.97 -6.35 -14.45
CA PHE A 225 14.74 -7.52 -15.31
C PHE A 225 13.94 -7.10 -16.55
N ASP A 226 14.57 -7.16 -17.73
CA ASP A 226 13.87 -7.00 -18.99
C ASP A 226 13.26 -8.34 -19.43
N GLN A 227 11.97 -8.50 -19.13
CA GLN A 227 11.14 -9.64 -19.59
C GLN A 227 11.18 -9.86 -21.11
N ARG A 228 11.57 -8.87 -21.93
CA ARG A 228 11.65 -9.02 -23.39
C ARG A 228 12.89 -9.81 -23.84
N SER A 229 14.03 -9.59 -23.17
CA SER A 229 15.33 -10.14 -23.59
C SER A 229 15.92 -11.16 -22.62
N GLY A 230 15.21 -11.42 -21.50
CA GLY A 230 15.70 -12.26 -20.40
C GLY A 230 16.87 -11.66 -19.64
N LYS A 231 17.27 -10.42 -19.96
CA LYS A 231 18.46 -9.77 -19.41
C LYS A 231 18.13 -9.11 -18.08
N ALA A 232 18.94 -9.45 -17.08
CA ALA A 232 18.88 -8.84 -15.76
C ALA A 232 20.05 -7.85 -15.59
N GLU A 233 19.78 -6.55 -15.62
CA GLU A 233 20.79 -5.53 -15.32
C GLU A 233 20.86 -5.30 -13.80
N VAL A 234 22.03 -5.54 -13.20
CA VAL A 234 22.26 -5.38 -11.75
C VAL A 234 23.06 -4.11 -11.48
N ARG A 235 22.41 -3.11 -10.87
CA ARG A 235 23.04 -1.90 -10.37
C ARG A 235 23.39 -2.07 -8.89
N TYR A 236 24.66 -2.26 -8.60
CA TYR A 236 25.21 -2.25 -7.24
C TYR A 236 25.10 -0.85 -6.64
N LEU A 237 24.79 -0.75 -5.35
CA LEU A 237 24.75 0.52 -4.63
C LEU A 237 26.10 0.74 -3.94
N GLU A 238 26.68 1.94 -4.08
CA GLU A 238 28.04 2.25 -3.62
C GLU A 238 28.09 3.57 -2.86
N GLY A 239 28.92 3.64 -1.83
CA GLY A 239 29.21 4.88 -1.11
C GLY A 239 28.21 5.19 -0.01
N ARG A 240 28.04 6.49 0.28
CA ARG A 240 27.34 6.99 1.46
C ARG A 240 25.83 7.09 1.23
N TYR A 241 25.06 6.23 1.88
CA TYR A 241 23.59 6.28 1.90
C TYR A 241 23.07 6.73 3.28
N LEU A 242 21.91 7.36 3.29
CA LEU A 242 21.07 7.44 4.50
C LEU A 242 20.07 6.28 4.47
N VAL A 243 20.02 5.49 5.54
CA VAL A 243 19.01 4.44 5.73
C VAL A 243 18.02 4.82 6.82
N THR A 244 16.73 4.58 6.56
CA THR A 244 15.64 4.82 7.51
C THR A 244 14.48 3.84 7.29
N ARG A 245 13.64 3.65 8.31
CA ARG A 245 12.47 2.77 8.31
C ARG A 245 11.24 3.58 8.67
N SER A 246 10.08 3.30 8.07
CA SER A 246 8.81 3.93 8.49
C SER A 246 8.08 3.07 9.54
N PRO A 247 7.46 3.65 10.57
CA PRO A 247 7.35 5.09 10.86
C PRO A 247 8.66 5.71 11.36
N VAL A 248 8.83 7.01 11.08
CA VAL A 248 9.97 7.84 11.47
C VAL A 248 9.47 8.88 12.45
N ILE A 249 9.99 8.93 13.68
CA ILE A 249 9.55 9.87 14.72
C ILE A 249 10.74 10.48 15.45
N HIS A 250 11.60 9.67 16.06
CA HIS A 250 12.76 10.14 16.82
C HIS A 250 13.85 10.68 15.87
N PRO A 251 14.55 11.80 16.18
CA PRO A 251 15.61 12.34 15.32
C PRO A 251 16.76 11.36 14.96
N GLY A 252 16.91 10.28 15.73
CA GLY A 252 17.87 9.19 15.46
C GLY A 252 17.39 8.10 14.49
N ASP A 253 16.12 8.08 14.07
CA ASP A 253 15.49 7.04 13.22
C ASP A 253 16.00 7.02 11.76
N ALA A 254 17.01 7.83 11.42
CA ALA A 254 17.72 7.80 10.16
C ALA A 254 19.23 7.75 10.41
N GLN A 255 19.91 6.74 9.86
CA GLN A 255 21.33 6.48 10.09
C GLN A 255 22.11 6.48 8.78
N VAL A 256 23.31 7.08 8.78
CA VAL A 256 24.20 7.03 7.61
C VAL A 256 24.93 5.68 7.57
N VAL A 257 24.89 4.98 6.44
CA VAL A 257 25.61 3.71 6.19
C VAL A 257 26.48 3.81 4.94
N TRP A 258 27.39 2.85 4.77
CA TRP A 258 28.24 2.74 3.57
C TRP A 258 27.89 1.47 2.77
N ALA A 259 27.40 1.65 1.55
CA ALA A 259 27.17 0.56 0.62
C ALA A 259 28.49 0.17 -0.07
N ILE A 260 28.83 -1.14 -0.07
CA ILE A 260 30.17 -1.60 -0.49
C ILE A 260 30.41 -1.59 -2.01
N GLY A 261 29.42 -1.23 -2.83
CA GLY A 261 29.54 -1.24 -4.28
C GLY A 261 29.52 -2.66 -4.87
N LYS A 262 30.17 -2.83 -6.02
CA LYS A 262 30.34 -4.16 -6.63
C LYS A 262 31.27 -5.01 -5.75
N PRO A 263 30.86 -6.23 -5.34
CA PRO A 263 31.65 -7.05 -4.43
C PRO A 263 32.95 -7.50 -5.12
N PRO A 264 34.08 -7.57 -4.39
CA PRO A 264 35.33 -8.15 -4.89
C PRO A 264 35.24 -9.68 -4.96
N VAL A 265 36.19 -10.32 -5.66
CA VAL A 265 36.15 -11.75 -6.03
C VAL A 265 36.10 -12.70 -4.82
N ASP A 266 36.66 -12.26 -3.69
CA ASP A 266 36.72 -12.96 -2.39
C ASP A 266 35.48 -12.76 -1.51
N SER A 267 34.50 -11.95 -1.93
CA SER A 267 33.29 -11.65 -1.17
C SER A 267 32.25 -12.78 -1.27
N PRO A 268 31.51 -13.11 -0.19
CA PRO A 268 30.41 -14.06 -0.24
C PRO A 268 29.24 -13.62 -1.14
N PHE A 269 29.18 -12.33 -1.50
CA PHE A 269 28.17 -11.79 -2.42
C PHE A 269 28.63 -11.79 -3.89
N TYR A 270 29.86 -12.25 -4.18
CA TYR A 270 30.41 -12.34 -5.52
C TYR A 270 30.09 -13.68 -6.19
N GLY A 271 29.94 -13.64 -7.52
CA GLY A 271 29.66 -14.81 -8.35
C GLY A 271 28.18 -14.97 -8.68
N GLU A 272 27.92 -15.77 -9.71
CA GLU A 272 26.58 -16.08 -10.17
C GLU A 272 25.82 -16.89 -9.09
N GLY A 273 24.55 -16.53 -8.86
CA GLY A 273 23.73 -17.16 -7.83
C GLY A 273 24.06 -16.80 -6.37
N ASN A 274 25.16 -16.07 -6.10
CA ASN A 274 25.50 -15.53 -4.76
C ASN A 274 25.05 -14.08 -4.58
N ASN A 275 24.90 -13.34 -5.69
CA ASN A 275 24.31 -12.01 -5.71
C ASN A 275 22.86 -12.05 -5.15
N LEU A 276 22.55 -11.12 -4.24
CA LEU A 276 21.23 -10.95 -3.61
C LEU A 276 20.56 -9.65 -4.09
N PRO A 277 19.92 -9.62 -5.28
CA PRO A 277 19.25 -8.44 -5.82
C PRO A 277 17.99 -8.01 -5.06
N ASN A 278 17.65 -6.72 -5.13
CA ASN A 278 16.41 -6.12 -4.63
C ASN A 278 16.21 -6.19 -3.11
N ILE A 279 17.25 -6.53 -2.35
CA ILE A 279 17.28 -6.56 -0.88
C ILE A 279 18.49 -5.75 -0.35
N VAL A 280 18.49 -5.46 0.95
CA VAL A 280 19.64 -4.88 1.65
C VAL A 280 20.12 -5.82 2.76
N VAL A 281 21.39 -6.20 2.70
CA VAL A 281 22.09 -7.03 3.69
C VAL A 281 22.77 -6.10 4.70
N PHE A 282 22.42 -6.24 5.97
CA PHE A 282 23.01 -5.47 7.07
C PHE A 282 24.12 -6.24 7.78
N SER A 283 25.23 -5.54 8.05
CA SER A 283 26.33 -5.99 8.92
C SER A 283 25.82 -6.58 10.24
N SER A 284 26.19 -7.84 10.48
CA SER A 284 26.05 -8.55 11.76
C SER A 284 27.04 -8.07 12.83
N LYS A 285 27.99 -7.21 12.47
CA LYS A 285 28.98 -6.57 13.36
C LYS A 285 28.53 -5.22 13.91
N GLY A 286 28.99 -4.92 15.13
CA GLY A 286 28.90 -3.60 15.77
C GLY A 286 28.40 -3.68 17.21
N PRO A 287 28.25 -2.54 17.91
CA PRO A 287 27.68 -2.50 19.26
C PRO A 287 26.15 -2.69 19.27
N ARG A 288 25.46 -2.33 18.17
CA ARG A 288 24.00 -2.40 18.01
C ARG A 288 23.65 -2.59 16.52
N PRO A 289 22.62 -3.39 16.17
CA PRO A 289 22.21 -3.60 14.78
C PRO A 289 21.64 -2.33 14.15
N VAL A 290 21.97 -2.04 12.89
CA VAL A 290 21.40 -0.90 12.15
C VAL A 290 19.86 -0.98 12.05
N PRO A 291 19.21 -2.13 11.72
CA PRO A 291 17.76 -2.29 11.79
C PRO A 291 17.12 -1.72 13.07
N ASN A 292 17.68 -2.09 14.22
CA ASN A 292 17.19 -1.72 15.55
C ASN A 292 17.49 -0.25 15.91
N MET A 293 18.31 0.47 15.14
CA MET A 293 18.47 1.92 15.26
C MET A 293 17.36 2.73 14.57
N LEU A 294 16.50 2.09 13.77
CA LEU A 294 15.54 2.74 12.89
C LEU A 294 14.11 2.49 13.41
N GLY A 295 13.72 3.25 14.43
CA GLY A 295 12.44 3.08 15.13
C GLY A 295 12.28 1.68 15.74
N GLY A 296 13.37 1.04 16.20
CA GLY A 296 13.35 -0.29 16.81
C GLY A 296 13.16 -1.48 15.85
N GLY A 297 13.45 -1.33 14.55
CA GLY A 297 13.22 -2.36 13.52
C GLY A 297 13.99 -3.67 13.66
N ASP A 298 13.51 -4.68 12.92
CA ASP A 298 14.03 -6.05 12.87
C ASP A 298 14.22 -6.53 11.41
N LEU A 299 14.30 -7.83 11.17
CA LEU A 299 14.45 -8.41 9.83
C LEU A 299 13.37 -9.48 9.56
N ASP A 300 12.16 -9.32 10.12
CA ASP A 300 11.02 -10.24 9.94
C ASP A 300 10.15 -9.94 8.69
N GLY A 301 10.49 -8.84 7.99
CA GLY A 301 9.83 -8.33 6.79
C GLY A 301 9.98 -6.82 6.56
N ASP A 302 10.71 -6.13 7.44
CA ASP A 302 10.89 -4.67 7.44
C ASP A 302 11.46 -4.11 6.12
N LEU A 303 10.90 -2.96 5.72
CA LEU A 303 11.29 -2.23 4.52
C LEU A 303 12.11 -0.98 4.85
N TYR A 304 13.29 -0.89 4.25
CA TYR A 304 14.29 0.14 4.47
C TYR A 304 14.42 1.06 3.26
N ASN A 305 14.28 2.36 3.50
CA ASN A 305 14.56 3.41 2.53
C ASN A 305 16.05 3.69 2.50
N LEU A 306 16.71 3.43 1.37
CA LEU A 306 18.08 3.83 1.05
C LEU A 306 18.05 5.10 0.20
N ILE A 307 18.42 6.22 0.80
CA ILE A 307 18.45 7.55 0.18
C ILE A 307 19.89 7.89 -0.23
N SER A 308 20.11 8.12 -1.53
CA SER A 308 21.41 8.43 -2.14
C SER A 308 21.71 9.93 -2.26
N LEU A 309 20.68 10.76 -2.37
CA LEU A 309 20.81 12.21 -2.57
C LEU A 309 21.52 12.86 -1.38
N GLN A 310 22.78 13.29 -1.58
CA GLN A 310 23.65 13.73 -0.49
C GLN A 310 23.11 14.98 0.24
N GLU A 311 22.36 15.84 -0.44
CA GLU A 311 21.72 17.03 0.12
C GLU A 311 20.65 16.69 1.16
N LEU A 312 20.01 15.52 1.04
CA LEU A 312 19.05 15.00 2.02
C LEU A 312 19.72 14.33 3.23
N ILE A 313 21.05 14.18 3.26
CA ILE A 313 21.74 13.53 4.38
C ILE A 313 21.98 14.57 5.50
N PRO A 314 21.45 14.36 6.72
CA PRO A 314 21.59 15.30 7.84
C PRO A 314 23.02 15.78 8.10
N ARG A 315 23.15 17.11 8.26
CA ARG A 315 24.36 17.76 8.78
C ARG A 315 24.52 17.46 10.28
N TYR A 316 23.43 17.60 11.02
CA TYR A 316 23.34 17.24 12.44
C TYR A 316 22.82 15.81 12.57
N ARG A 317 23.60 14.93 13.21
CA ARG A 317 23.23 13.55 13.47
C ARG A 317 22.86 13.36 14.94
N TYR A 318 21.86 12.54 15.19
CA TYR A 318 21.43 12.19 16.55
C TYR A 318 21.71 10.71 16.80
N CYS A 319 21.95 10.36 18.06
CA CYS A 319 21.99 8.96 18.47
C CYS A 319 20.62 8.32 18.20
N PRO A 320 20.56 7.03 17.80
CA PRO A 320 19.31 6.26 17.87
C PRO A 320 18.74 6.34 19.28
N ALA A 321 17.41 6.39 19.43
CA ALA A 321 16.82 6.19 20.75
C ALA A 321 17.02 4.72 21.17
N ASP A 322 16.92 4.42 22.45
CA ASP A 322 16.71 3.05 22.89
C ASP A 322 15.21 2.76 22.81
N TYR A 323 14.85 1.61 22.23
CA TYR A 323 13.45 1.17 22.06
C TYR A 323 13.21 -0.06 22.96
N PRO A 324 13.01 0.12 24.27
CA PRO A 324 12.83 -0.99 25.21
C PRO A 324 11.39 -1.54 25.14
N THR A 325 11.16 -2.56 24.31
CA THR A 325 9.90 -3.32 24.33
C THR A 325 9.71 -3.99 25.69
N PRO A 326 8.65 -3.67 26.47
CA PRO A 326 8.36 -4.36 27.72
C PRO A 326 7.95 -5.81 27.45
N ARG A 327 8.15 -6.71 28.43
CA ARG A 327 7.59 -8.06 28.35
C ARG A 327 6.07 -7.97 28.34
N SER A 328 5.40 -8.74 27.47
CA SER A 328 3.94 -8.73 27.37
C SER A 328 3.24 -9.04 28.69
N LYS A 329 2.11 -8.38 28.95
CA LYS A 329 1.15 -8.74 30.00
C LYS A 329 0.93 -10.26 29.96
N LYS A 330 1.06 -10.93 31.11
CA LYS A 330 0.65 -12.33 31.30
C LYS A 330 -0.45 -12.38 32.34
N LYS A 331 -1.35 -13.38 32.26
CA LYS A 331 -2.29 -13.66 33.36
C LYS A 331 -1.51 -13.93 34.65
N PRO A 332 -1.91 -13.36 35.81
CA PRO A 332 -1.14 -13.47 37.05
C PRO A 332 -0.80 -14.91 37.47
N ASN A 333 -1.72 -15.84 37.19
CA ASN A 333 -1.63 -17.25 37.58
C ASN A 333 -0.91 -18.13 36.53
N GLY A 334 -0.47 -17.58 35.39
CA GLY A 334 0.10 -18.36 34.28
C GLY A 334 -0.91 -19.15 33.44
N GLU A 335 -2.21 -18.91 33.64
CA GLU A 335 -3.31 -19.46 32.85
C GLU A 335 -3.17 -19.20 31.33
N LYS A 336 -3.73 -20.10 30.52
CA LYS A 336 -3.83 -19.90 29.07
C LYS A 336 -4.83 -18.79 28.74
N SER A 337 -4.58 -18.08 27.64
CA SER A 337 -5.55 -17.13 27.10
C SER A 337 -6.76 -17.84 26.51
N THR A 338 -7.95 -17.28 26.72
CA THR A 338 -9.23 -17.75 26.17
C THR A 338 -9.75 -16.79 25.08
N ILE A 339 -10.89 -17.09 24.46
CA ILE A 339 -11.48 -16.21 23.43
C ILE A 339 -12.06 -14.92 24.04
N GLU A 340 -12.51 -14.99 25.30
CA GLU A 340 -12.97 -13.84 26.09
C GLU A 340 -11.82 -12.85 26.33
N ASP A 341 -10.62 -13.33 26.68
CA ASP A 341 -9.44 -12.46 26.81
C ASP A 341 -9.11 -11.71 25.51
N VAL A 342 -9.35 -12.36 24.35
CA VAL A 342 -9.16 -11.75 23.03
C VAL A 342 -10.24 -10.72 22.74
N ALA A 343 -11.50 -10.98 23.11
CA ALA A 343 -12.60 -10.02 22.98
C ALA A 343 -12.36 -8.78 23.86
N ASP A 344 -12.00 -8.97 25.13
CA ASP A 344 -11.64 -7.90 26.06
C ASP A 344 -10.44 -7.09 25.55
N PHE A 345 -9.41 -7.75 25.00
CA PHE A 345 -8.28 -7.05 24.40
C PHE A 345 -8.64 -6.27 23.13
N MET A 346 -9.56 -6.77 22.30
CA MET A 346 -10.06 -6.01 21.14
C MET A 346 -10.80 -4.74 21.59
N VAL A 347 -11.56 -4.80 22.68
CA VAL A 347 -12.18 -3.61 23.29
C VAL A 347 -11.14 -2.68 23.92
N GLU A 348 -10.16 -3.20 24.66
CA GLU A 348 -9.03 -2.41 25.20
C GLU A 348 -8.29 -1.69 24.06
N TYR A 349 -8.06 -2.36 22.92
CA TYR A 349 -7.42 -1.77 21.76
C TYR A 349 -8.25 -0.65 21.12
N ILE A 350 -9.53 -0.91 20.81
CA ILE A 350 -10.44 0.07 20.19
C ILE A 350 -10.58 1.33 21.07
N CYS A 351 -10.58 1.19 22.39
CA CYS A 351 -10.68 2.32 23.32
C CYS A 351 -9.37 3.10 23.53
N HIS A 352 -8.19 2.49 23.30
CA HIS A 352 -6.90 3.08 23.71
C HIS A 352 -5.83 3.23 22.60
N ASP A 353 -6.14 2.90 21.34
CA ASP A 353 -5.25 3.24 20.21
C ASP A 353 -5.09 4.77 20.12
N SER A 354 -3.87 5.20 20.47
CA SER A 354 -3.44 6.59 20.49
C SER A 354 -2.33 6.87 19.47
N LEU A 355 -1.94 5.88 18.65
CA LEU A 355 -0.77 5.92 17.78
C LEU A 355 -0.81 7.13 16.81
N GLY A 356 -1.94 7.28 16.09
CA GLY A 356 -2.17 8.39 15.17
C GLY A 356 -2.24 9.76 15.87
N MET A 357 -2.71 9.81 17.13
CA MET A 357 -2.76 11.04 17.93
C MET A 357 -1.36 11.46 18.38
N ILE A 358 -0.51 10.53 18.81
CA ILE A 358 0.88 10.82 19.20
C ILE A 358 1.65 11.32 17.97
N ALA A 359 1.57 10.61 16.83
CA ALA A 359 2.21 11.00 15.58
C ALA A 359 1.76 12.40 15.09
N THR A 360 0.46 12.71 15.21
CA THR A 360 -0.09 14.03 14.81
C THR A 360 0.43 15.14 15.71
N ASN A 361 0.45 14.97 17.03
CA ASN A 361 0.98 15.98 17.95
C ASN A 361 2.49 16.17 17.75
N HIS A 362 3.25 15.09 17.58
CA HIS A 362 4.68 15.14 17.24
C HIS A 362 4.95 15.99 15.99
N LEU A 363 4.22 15.74 14.89
CA LEU A 363 4.36 16.50 13.65
C LEU A 363 4.06 17.99 13.81
N VAL A 364 3.05 18.36 14.60
CA VAL A 364 2.73 19.77 14.83
C VAL A 364 3.84 20.44 15.63
N ILE A 365 4.20 19.90 16.80
CA ILE A 365 5.23 20.45 17.68
C ILE A 365 6.56 20.58 16.93
N ALA A 366 6.99 19.54 16.22
CA ALA A 366 8.21 19.56 15.43
C ALA A 366 8.18 20.54 14.23
N SER A 367 7.00 20.99 13.80
CA SER A 367 6.85 22.03 12.78
C SER A 367 6.74 23.46 13.35
N THR A 368 6.37 23.62 14.62
CA THR A 368 6.10 24.94 15.24
C THR A 368 7.15 25.39 16.26
N SER A 369 8.01 24.47 16.73
CA SER A 369 9.14 24.70 17.63
C SER A 369 10.44 24.95 16.86
N ASP A 370 11.24 25.90 17.33
CA ASP A 370 12.57 26.22 16.76
C ASP A 370 13.58 25.07 16.95
N MET A 371 13.36 24.23 17.96
CA MET A 371 14.13 23.00 18.17
C MET A 371 13.74 21.88 17.19
N ARG A 372 12.61 22.02 16.48
CA ARG A 372 12.07 21.05 15.52
C ARG A 372 11.81 19.70 16.22
N ALA A 373 12.08 18.55 15.60
CA ALA A 373 11.88 17.24 16.24
C ALA A 373 12.81 16.96 17.44
N ARG A 374 13.74 17.87 17.79
CA ARG A 374 14.52 17.81 19.04
C ARG A 374 13.79 18.38 20.26
N ASP A 375 12.61 18.99 20.07
CA ASP A 375 11.82 19.50 21.19
C ASP A 375 11.61 18.39 22.23
N GLU A 376 11.73 18.71 23.53
CA GLU A 376 11.55 17.72 24.60
C GLU A 376 10.19 17.01 24.49
N ASN A 377 9.17 17.73 24.05
CA ASN A 377 7.83 17.19 23.82
C ASN A 377 7.78 16.23 22.61
N CYS A 378 8.66 16.43 21.62
CA CYS A 378 8.84 15.50 20.50
C CYS A 378 9.59 14.24 20.95
N ILE A 379 10.64 14.36 21.76
CA ILE A 379 11.38 13.21 22.30
C ILE A 379 10.45 12.32 23.16
N VAL A 380 9.70 12.91 24.10
CA VAL A 380 8.71 12.16 24.90
C VAL A 380 7.62 11.54 24.02
N ASN A 381 7.11 12.26 23.01
CA ASN A 381 6.16 11.67 22.06
C ASN A 381 6.77 10.55 21.20
N ALA A 382 8.09 10.52 20.97
CA ALA A 382 8.75 9.42 20.25
C ALA A 382 8.82 8.15 21.11
N GLU A 383 9.15 8.27 22.40
CA GLU A 383 9.11 7.17 23.37
C GLU A 383 7.68 6.60 23.48
N LEU A 384 6.69 7.47 23.66
CA LEU A 384 5.28 7.08 23.72
C LEU A 384 4.80 6.46 22.40
N HIS A 385 5.24 6.95 21.24
CA HIS A 385 4.92 6.33 19.95
C HIS A 385 5.52 4.92 19.83
N SER A 386 6.74 4.69 20.33
CA SER A 386 7.34 3.35 20.36
C SER A 386 6.52 2.39 21.23
N ALA A 387 6.08 2.84 22.41
CA ALA A 387 5.22 2.05 23.29
C ALA A 387 3.85 1.74 22.64
N ALA A 388 3.24 2.72 21.95
CA ALA A 388 1.97 2.55 21.26
C ALA A 388 2.05 1.55 20.08
N VAL A 389 3.17 1.49 19.34
CA VAL A 389 3.38 0.47 18.29
C VAL A 389 3.41 -0.94 18.88
N ASP A 390 4.04 -1.12 20.05
CA ASP A 390 4.15 -2.42 20.72
C ASP A 390 2.92 -2.77 21.59
N PHE A 391 1.88 -1.92 21.67
CA PHE A 391 0.64 -2.21 22.41
C PHE A 391 0.01 -3.54 21.97
N VAL A 392 -0.10 -3.81 20.66
CA VAL A 392 -0.64 -5.07 20.10
C VAL A 392 0.16 -6.31 20.51
N LYS A 393 1.47 -6.17 20.81
CA LYS A 393 2.35 -7.28 21.21
C LYS A 393 2.46 -7.43 22.73
N THR A 394 2.29 -6.35 23.47
CA THR A 394 2.64 -6.27 24.90
C THR A 394 1.43 -6.08 25.82
N GLY A 395 0.31 -5.63 25.29
CA GLY A 395 -0.90 -5.31 26.04
C GLY A 395 -0.86 -3.97 26.78
N TYR A 396 0.25 -3.22 26.76
CA TYR A 396 0.34 -1.91 27.44
C TYR A 396 -0.03 -0.76 26.49
N TYR A 397 -1.13 -0.05 26.79
CA TYR A 397 -1.51 1.17 26.05
C TYR A 397 -0.83 2.43 26.62
N VAL A 398 -0.80 3.50 25.83
CA VAL A 398 -0.36 4.83 26.27
C VAL A 398 -1.54 5.64 26.79
N ALA A 399 -1.49 6.08 28.05
CA ALA A 399 -2.56 6.89 28.64
C ALA A 399 -2.58 8.32 28.06
N ASN A 400 -3.77 8.78 27.64
CA ASN A 400 -3.98 10.04 26.93
C ASN A 400 -3.54 11.33 27.65
N HIS A 401 -3.21 11.26 28.94
CA HIS A 401 -2.68 12.39 29.72
C HIS A 401 -1.14 12.50 29.66
N LEU A 402 -0.44 11.45 29.25
CA LEU A 402 1.03 11.44 29.07
C LEU A 402 1.45 12.12 27.77
N ILE A 403 0.63 11.96 26.72
CA ILE A 403 0.85 12.47 25.37
C ILE A 403 1.06 13.98 25.40
N ARG A 404 2.19 14.46 24.88
CA ARG A 404 2.50 15.88 24.81
C ARG A 404 1.68 16.52 23.69
N LYS A 405 0.68 17.30 24.07
CA LYS A 405 -0.27 17.92 23.14
C LYS A 405 0.32 19.19 22.51
N ALA A 406 0.08 19.36 21.21
CA ALA A 406 0.47 20.57 20.51
C ALA A 406 -0.30 21.80 21.05
N LYS A 407 0.41 22.91 21.24
CA LYS A 407 -0.18 24.21 21.54
C LYS A 407 -0.44 24.98 20.24
N TYR A 408 -1.57 25.70 20.21
CA TYR A 408 -2.02 26.53 19.10
C TYR A 408 -2.26 27.94 19.63
N ASP A 409 -1.18 28.60 20.06
CA ASP A 409 -1.20 29.88 20.79
C ASP A 409 -0.82 31.09 19.93
N LYS A 410 -0.26 30.86 18.73
CA LYS A 410 0.24 31.92 17.83
C LYS A 410 -0.87 32.79 17.20
N ALA A 411 -2.11 32.29 17.12
CA ALA A 411 -3.30 33.00 16.65
C ALA A 411 -4.58 32.25 17.06
N PHE A 412 -5.74 32.93 17.05
CA PHE A 412 -7.04 32.36 17.44
C PHE A 412 -8.12 32.59 16.37
N ASP A 413 -9.07 31.68 16.30
CA ASP A 413 -10.28 31.75 15.48
C ASP A 413 -11.30 32.69 16.16
N GLU A 414 -11.67 33.78 15.48
CA GLU A 414 -12.53 34.84 16.03
C GLU A 414 -13.96 34.37 16.38
N THR A 415 -14.41 33.22 15.84
CA THR A 415 -15.77 32.71 16.02
C THR A 415 -15.88 31.70 17.15
N THR A 416 -14.81 30.93 17.40
CA THR A 416 -14.78 29.81 18.35
C THR A 416 -13.82 30.00 19.52
N GLY A 417 -12.93 30.99 19.46
CA GLY A 417 -11.87 31.22 20.44
C GLY A 417 -10.78 30.13 20.45
N LEU A 418 -10.81 29.20 19.50
CA LEU A 418 -9.85 28.09 19.41
C LEU A 418 -8.58 28.53 18.69
N GLY A 419 -7.45 27.95 19.09
CA GLY A 419 -6.15 28.21 18.46
C GLY A 419 -6.08 27.77 17.00
N LEU A 420 -5.51 28.63 16.14
CA LEU A 420 -5.37 28.34 14.70
C LEU A 420 -4.37 27.24 14.43
N LYS A 421 -4.67 26.41 13.43
CA LYS A 421 -3.83 25.27 13.02
C LYS A 421 -2.86 25.65 11.90
N PRO A 422 -1.69 24.99 11.80
CA PRO A 422 -0.84 25.15 10.62
C PRO A 422 -1.62 24.84 9.33
N ASP A 423 -1.48 25.66 8.30
CA ASP A 423 -2.12 25.49 6.97
C ASP A 423 -1.93 24.10 6.37
N TRP A 424 -0.78 23.46 6.58
CA TRP A 424 -0.53 22.10 6.11
C TRP A 424 -1.43 21.03 6.79
N GLN A 425 -2.06 21.34 7.93
CA GLN A 425 -3.11 20.50 8.55
C GLN A 425 -4.48 20.62 7.87
N ALA A 426 -4.66 21.55 6.93
CA ALA A 426 -5.89 21.61 6.15
C ALA A 426 -6.08 20.28 5.40
N GLY A 427 -7.16 19.58 5.76
CA GLY A 427 -7.59 18.36 5.09
C GLY A 427 -7.91 18.64 3.61
N HIS A 428 -8.00 17.58 2.81
CA HIS A 428 -8.40 17.74 1.42
C HIS A 428 -9.78 18.44 1.33
N GLY A 429 -10.00 19.26 0.29
CA GLY A 429 -11.22 20.04 0.08
C GLY A 429 -11.60 21.07 1.15
N ARG A 430 -10.85 21.24 2.25
CA ARG A 430 -10.97 22.40 3.14
C ARG A 430 -10.13 23.56 2.60
N ASP A 431 -10.68 24.77 2.64
CA ASP A 431 -9.93 25.98 2.30
C ASP A 431 -8.99 26.32 3.46
N ALA A 432 -7.69 26.38 3.20
CA ALA A 432 -6.68 26.71 4.20
C ALA A 432 -6.69 28.20 4.61
N ASN A 433 -7.58 29.00 4.01
CA ASN A 433 -7.79 30.41 4.30
C ASN A 433 -9.15 30.68 5.00
N ASP A 434 -9.85 29.63 5.45
CA ASP A 434 -11.21 29.72 6.03
C ASP A 434 -11.27 30.31 7.45
N GLY A 435 -10.19 30.94 7.92
CA GLY A 435 -10.05 31.48 9.27
C GLY A 435 -9.57 30.47 10.32
N ARG A 436 -9.63 29.15 10.08
CA ARG A 436 -9.25 28.11 11.06
C ARG A 436 -7.77 27.72 11.02
N PHE A 437 -7.02 28.27 10.06
CA PHE A 437 -5.62 27.96 9.81
C PHE A 437 -4.77 29.22 9.64
N TYR A 438 -3.46 29.10 9.89
CA TYR A 438 -2.46 30.14 9.62
C TYR A 438 -1.35 29.61 8.70
N PRO A 439 -0.76 30.45 7.83
CA PRO A 439 0.36 30.03 6.98
C PRO A 439 1.57 29.66 7.86
N CYS A 440 1.97 28.38 7.82
CA CYS A 440 3.07 27.89 8.63
C CYS A 440 4.40 28.12 7.91
N GLU A 441 5.39 28.73 8.56
CA GLU A 441 6.71 29.00 7.96
C GLU A 441 7.68 27.82 7.99
N SER A 442 7.26 26.68 8.54
CA SER A 442 8.01 25.42 8.42
C SER A 442 8.05 24.92 6.98
N VAL A 443 9.03 24.05 6.71
CA VAL A 443 9.13 23.30 5.45
C VAL A 443 7.81 22.60 5.06
N LEU A 444 7.02 22.10 6.02
CA LEU A 444 5.73 21.47 5.73
C LEU A 444 4.69 22.46 5.19
N GLY A 445 4.67 23.69 5.70
CA GLY A 445 3.81 24.76 5.18
C GLY A 445 4.27 25.21 3.79
N LYS A 446 5.58 25.42 3.60
CA LYS A 446 6.15 25.77 2.29
C LYS A 446 5.84 24.72 1.22
N LEU A 447 6.03 23.44 1.51
CA LEU A 447 5.65 22.32 0.63
C LEU A 447 4.14 22.26 0.38
N PHE A 448 3.32 22.49 1.41
CA PHE A 448 1.86 22.54 1.25
C PHE A 448 1.42 23.68 0.32
N ARG A 449 2.04 24.87 0.43
CA ARG A 449 1.74 26.03 -0.43
C ARG A 449 2.33 25.89 -1.84
N ALA A 450 3.41 25.15 -2.02
CA ALA A 450 4.03 24.89 -3.33
C ALA A 450 3.19 24.00 -4.28
N VAL A 451 2.09 23.38 -3.81
CA VAL A 451 1.20 22.56 -4.64
C VAL A 451 -0.22 23.12 -4.64
N GLU A 452 -0.68 23.64 -5.78
CA GLU A 452 -2.08 24.00 -5.98
C GLU A 452 -2.92 22.78 -6.39
N LEU A 453 -4.15 22.68 -5.88
CA LEU A 453 -5.16 21.72 -6.34
C LEU A 453 -6.36 22.49 -6.91
N PRO A 454 -6.97 22.02 -8.01
CA PRO A 454 -8.24 22.57 -8.48
C PRO A 454 -9.35 22.29 -7.46
N LYS A 455 -10.44 23.04 -7.54
CA LYS A 455 -11.68 22.79 -6.78
C LYS A 455 -12.54 21.74 -7.51
N GLY A 456 -13.37 21.01 -6.77
CA GLY A 456 -14.21 19.93 -7.31
C GLY A 456 -13.50 18.58 -7.45
N ASN A 457 -14.25 17.55 -7.85
CA ASN A 457 -13.73 16.19 -8.09
C ASN A 457 -13.50 15.98 -9.60
N PRO A 458 -12.24 15.96 -10.09
CA PRO A 458 -11.94 15.85 -11.52
C PRO A 458 -12.22 14.49 -12.15
N ALA A 459 -12.72 13.51 -11.38
CA ALA A 459 -13.26 12.27 -11.92
C ALA A 459 -14.70 12.42 -12.46
N ARG A 460 -15.40 13.51 -12.09
CA ARG A 460 -16.80 13.77 -12.47
C ARG A 460 -16.92 14.66 -13.72
N GLU A 461 -16.12 15.72 -13.81
CA GLU A 461 -16.19 16.73 -14.87
C GLU A 461 -15.22 16.50 -16.04
N SER A 462 -15.60 16.93 -17.26
CA SER A 462 -14.77 16.94 -18.46
C SER A 462 -15.07 18.18 -19.31
N ASP A 463 -14.04 18.88 -19.77
CA ASP A 463 -14.11 19.95 -20.78
C ASP A 463 -14.16 19.38 -22.22
N VAL A 464 -13.59 18.19 -22.42
CA VAL A 464 -13.67 17.42 -23.66
C VAL A 464 -15.07 16.85 -23.80
N LYS A 465 -15.74 17.24 -24.90
CA LYS A 465 -17.01 16.66 -25.35
C LYS A 465 -16.90 15.14 -25.52
N GLU A 466 -18.00 14.44 -25.32
CA GLU A 466 -18.07 13.00 -25.57
C GLU A 466 -17.65 12.66 -27.01
N GLN A 467 -16.69 11.75 -27.12
CA GLN A 467 -16.16 11.25 -28.39
C GLN A 467 -16.05 9.73 -28.31
N MET A 468 -16.34 9.07 -29.43
CA MET A 468 -15.98 7.67 -29.63
C MET A 468 -14.44 7.52 -29.63
N PRO A 469 -13.87 6.46 -29.03
CA PRO A 469 -12.43 6.19 -29.08
C PRO A 469 -12.01 5.66 -30.46
N THR A 470 -12.28 6.41 -31.53
CA THR A 470 -12.18 5.96 -32.93
C THR A 470 -10.76 5.54 -33.30
N ALA A 471 -9.74 6.25 -32.85
CA ALA A 471 -8.35 5.91 -33.15
C ALA A 471 -7.95 4.59 -32.48
N ILE A 472 -8.27 4.41 -31.19
CA ILE A 472 -8.04 3.16 -30.45
C ILE A 472 -8.78 2.00 -31.12
N ARG A 473 -10.10 2.17 -31.35
CA ARG A 473 -10.97 1.16 -31.94
C ARG A 473 -10.49 0.76 -33.33
N ASN A 474 -10.22 1.71 -34.21
CA ASN A 474 -9.80 1.44 -35.59
C ASN A 474 -8.40 0.78 -35.63
N ARG A 475 -7.48 1.19 -34.75
CA ARG A 475 -6.15 0.58 -34.65
C ARG A 475 -6.23 -0.87 -34.17
N VAL A 476 -7.00 -1.16 -33.11
CA VAL A 476 -7.22 -2.54 -32.66
C VAL A 476 -7.98 -3.35 -33.71
N ALA A 477 -8.99 -2.78 -34.38
CA ALA A 477 -9.74 -3.44 -35.45
C ALA A 477 -8.82 -3.92 -36.59
N SER A 478 -7.77 -3.18 -36.96
CA SER A 478 -6.82 -3.61 -38.00
C SER A 478 -6.05 -4.89 -37.66
N PHE A 479 -5.89 -5.24 -36.37
CA PHE A 479 -5.29 -6.51 -35.95
C PHE A 479 -6.34 -7.62 -35.77
N VAL A 480 -7.53 -7.28 -35.26
CA VAL A 480 -8.68 -8.20 -35.14
C VAL A 480 -9.16 -8.68 -36.51
N ALA A 481 -9.13 -7.82 -37.52
CA ALA A 481 -9.52 -8.15 -38.90
C ALA A 481 -8.65 -9.24 -39.55
N ARG A 482 -7.47 -9.56 -38.99
CA ARG A 482 -6.64 -10.69 -39.44
C ARG A 482 -7.26 -12.05 -39.12
N TYR A 483 -8.20 -12.12 -38.18
CA TYR A 483 -8.92 -13.32 -37.74
C TYR A 483 -10.42 -13.19 -37.97
N LYS A 484 -10.81 -12.39 -38.98
CA LYS A 484 -12.20 -12.00 -39.20
C LYS A 484 -13.11 -13.22 -39.35
N ASP A 485 -12.70 -14.20 -40.14
CA ASP A 485 -13.58 -15.28 -40.57
C ASP A 485 -13.70 -16.34 -39.47
N GLU A 486 -12.65 -16.53 -38.65
CA GLU A 486 -12.63 -17.36 -37.45
C GLU A 486 -13.53 -16.79 -36.34
N ILE A 487 -13.58 -15.46 -36.17
CA ILE A 487 -14.44 -14.82 -35.16
C ILE A 487 -15.84 -14.47 -35.67
N GLN A 488 -16.10 -14.53 -36.99
CA GLN A 488 -17.33 -14.03 -37.61
C GLN A 488 -18.58 -14.65 -36.97
N ALA A 489 -18.58 -15.96 -36.72
CA ALA A 489 -19.69 -16.67 -36.07
C ALA A 489 -19.96 -16.13 -34.66
N THR A 490 -18.93 -15.99 -33.82
CA THR A 490 -19.06 -15.47 -32.45
C THR A 490 -19.47 -13.99 -32.43
N VAL A 491 -18.89 -13.14 -33.29
CA VAL A 491 -19.19 -11.70 -33.33
C VAL A 491 -20.60 -11.41 -33.88
N SER A 492 -21.15 -12.31 -34.69
CA SER A 492 -22.49 -12.19 -35.29
C SER A 492 -23.59 -12.90 -34.50
N SER A 493 -23.25 -13.86 -33.65
CA SER A 493 -24.20 -14.63 -32.82
C SER A 493 -25.08 -13.70 -31.95
N PRO A 494 -26.42 -13.82 -32.04
CA PRO A 494 -27.34 -13.14 -31.13
C PRO A 494 -27.07 -13.52 -29.67
N ASP A 495 -26.77 -14.79 -29.40
CA ASP A 495 -26.46 -15.33 -28.07
C ASP A 495 -25.23 -14.66 -27.47
N THR A 496 -24.21 -14.37 -28.30
CA THR A 496 -23.01 -13.63 -27.87
C THR A 496 -23.33 -12.17 -27.58
N LEU A 497 -24.28 -11.53 -28.28
CA LEU A 497 -24.78 -10.20 -27.90
C LEU A 497 -25.52 -10.25 -26.56
N THR A 498 -26.46 -11.19 -26.38
CA THR A 498 -27.24 -11.37 -25.15
C THR A 498 -26.34 -11.68 -23.95
N PHE A 499 -25.35 -12.56 -24.13
CA PHE A 499 -24.31 -12.87 -23.14
C PHE A 499 -23.53 -11.62 -22.73
N VAL A 500 -23.07 -10.82 -23.71
CA VAL A 500 -22.35 -9.56 -23.46
C VAL A 500 -23.22 -8.52 -22.75
N GLN A 501 -24.50 -8.41 -23.11
CA GLN A 501 -25.45 -7.49 -22.46
C GLN A 501 -25.74 -7.92 -21.01
N SER A 502 -25.93 -9.21 -20.76
CA SER A 502 -26.08 -9.78 -19.41
C SER A 502 -24.82 -9.57 -18.57
N LEU A 503 -23.63 -9.79 -19.16
CA LEU A 503 -22.35 -9.58 -18.50
C LEU A 503 -22.12 -8.11 -18.12
N LEU A 504 -22.48 -7.18 -19.01
CA LEU A 504 -22.46 -5.74 -18.75
C LEU A 504 -23.47 -5.35 -17.66
N SER A 505 -24.70 -5.86 -17.71
CA SER A 505 -25.75 -5.57 -16.72
C SER A 505 -25.31 -5.98 -15.31
N ARG A 506 -24.83 -7.23 -15.15
CA ARG A 506 -24.26 -7.71 -13.89
C ARG A 506 -23.07 -6.86 -13.44
N TYR A 507 -22.15 -6.54 -14.35
CA TYR A 507 -21.00 -5.69 -14.04
C TYR A 507 -21.40 -4.30 -13.54
N THR A 508 -22.32 -3.63 -14.23
CA THR A 508 -22.83 -2.29 -13.88
C THR A 508 -23.56 -2.30 -12.53
N SER A 509 -24.30 -3.37 -12.22
CA SER A 509 -24.96 -3.55 -10.91
C SER A 509 -23.93 -3.67 -9.78
N GLU A 510 -22.98 -4.60 -9.90
CA GLU A 510 -21.90 -4.80 -8.92
C GLU A 510 -21.01 -3.56 -8.76
N LEU A 511 -20.68 -2.88 -9.86
CA LEU A 511 -19.91 -1.63 -9.83
C LEU A 511 -20.68 -0.52 -9.11
N ASN A 512 -21.99 -0.39 -9.33
CA ASN A 512 -22.82 0.58 -8.61
C ASN A 512 -22.89 0.24 -7.12
N HIS A 513 -23.03 -1.04 -6.76
CA HIS A 513 -22.99 -1.48 -5.36
C HIS A 513 -21.65 -1.14 -4.70
N ILE A 514 -20.51 -1.38 -5.38
CA ILE A 514 -19.18 -0.95 -4.92
C ILE A 514 -19.13 0.57 -4.75
N CYS A 515 -19.59 1.36 -5.71
CA CYS A 515 -19.61 2.84 -5.60
C CYS A 515 -20.43 3.33 -4.41
N VAL A 516 -21.63 2.78 -4.20
CA VAL A 516 -22.51 3.15 -3.08
C VAL A 516 -21.88 2.74 -1.74
N ALA A 517 -21.47 1.48 -1.58
CA ALA A 517 -20.94 0.94 -0.33
C ALA A 517 -19.60 1.58 0.13
N HIS A 518 -18.91 2.30 -0.76
CA HIS A 518 -17.65 3.00 -0.45
C HIS A 518 -17.78 4.53 -0.54
N THR A 519 -19.01 5.06 -0.67
CA THR A 519 -19.32 6.49 -0.48
C THR A 519 -19.34 6.82 1.02
N ILE A 520 -18.73 7.94 1.42
CA ILE A 520 -18.23 8.12 2.81
C ILE A 520 -19.14 9.01 3.67
N SER A 521 -19.95 9.88 3.06
CA SER A 521 -20.93 10.70 3.77
C SER A 521 -22.31 10.50 3.16
N SER A 522 -23.31 10.29 4.00
CA SER A 522 -24.73 10.33 3.64
C SER A 522 -25.23 11.74 3.29
N GLU A 523 -24.50 12.78 3.69
CA GLU A 523 -24.74 14.17 3.31
C GLU A 523 -24.15 14.51 1.93
N SER A 524 -23.21 13.69 1.43
CA SER A 524 -22.70 13.79 0.07
C SER A 524 -23.66 13.08 -0.88
N ALA A 525 -24.48 13.85 -1.59
CA ALA A 525 -25.30 13.33 -2.70
C ALA A 525 -24.45 12.71 -3.83
N GLU A 526 -23.16 13.05 -3.90
CA GLU A 526 -22.23 12.57 -4.92
C GLU A 526 -21.54 11.27 -4.46
N ARG A 527 -21.79 10.19 -5.21
CA ARG A 527 -21.20 8.86 -5.01
C ARG A 527 -19.72 8.83 -5.45
N VAL A 528 -18.99 7.80 -5.04
CA VAL A 528 -17.70 7.46 -5.67
C VAL A 528 -17.92 7.21 -7.16
N SER A 529 -17.11 7.84 -8.01
CA SER A 529 -17.24 7.70 -9.46
C SER A 529 -16.66 6.38 -10.00
N GLU A 530 -17.13 5.99 -11.19
CA GLU A 530 -16.58 4.88 -11.98
C GLU A 530 -15.06 5.01 -12.19
N VAL A 531 -14.58 6.23 -12.47
CA VAL A 531 -13.15 6.54 -12.68
C VAL A 531 -12.34 6.40 -11.39
N GLU A 532 -12.90 6.79 -10.25
CA GLU A 532 -12.27 6.60 -8.92
C GLU A 532 -12.10 5.11 -8.59
N VAL A 533 -13.12 4.31 -8.85
CA VAL A 533 -13.08 2.85 -8.69
C VAL A 533 -12.08 2.22 -9.66
N MET A 534 -12.04 2.66 -10.93
CA MET A 534 -11.02 2.22 -11.91
C MET A 534 -9.60 2.46 -11.42
N LEU A 535 -9.34 3.65 -10.88
CA LEU A 535 -8.02 4.04 -10.37
C LEU A 535 -7.70 3.42 -9.01
N GLY A 536 -8.69 2.92 -8.26
CA GLY A 536 -8.51 2.41 -6.90
C GLY A 536 -8.26 3.52 -5.89
N THR A 537 -8.88 4.69 -6.07
CA THR A 537 -8.78 5.85 -5.18
C THR A 537 -10.18 6.37 -4.85
N ASN A 538 -10.35 6.96 -3.67
CA ASN A 538 -11.45 7.87 -3.40
C ASN A 538 -10.83 9.29 -3.31
N LEU A 539 -11.40 10.26 -4.03
CA LEU A 539 -10.92 11.64 -4.10
C LEU A 539 -11.56 12.57 -3.05
N GLU A 540 -12.60 12.13 -2.35
CA GLU A 540 -13.31 12.91 -1.34
C GLU A 540 -12.46 13.33 -0.13
N VAL A 541 -12.94 14.39 0.53
CA VAL A 541 -12.38 15.03 1.73
C VAL A 541 -12.05 14.06 2.86
N SER A 542 -12.89 13.04 3.06
CA SER A 542 -12.93 12.15 4.21
C SER A 542 -12.40 10.74 3.93
N SER A 543 -11.64 10.55 2.85
CA SER A 543 -11.22 9.24 2.32
C SER A 543 -10.50 8.34 3.35
N LYS A 544 -11.18 7.28 3.84
CA LYS A 544 -10.61 6.29 4.78
C LYS A 544 -9.74 5.25 4.05
N PRO A 545 -8.47 4.98 4.48
CA PRO A 545 -7.58 4.03 3.80
C PRO A 545 -8.14 2.60 3.67
N ASP A 546 -8.71 2.05 4.73
CA ASP A 546 -9.16 0.64 4.77
C ASP A 546 -10.38 0.42 3.86
N LEU A 547 -11.21 1.45 3.74
CA LEU A 547 -12.35 1.47 2.82
C LEU A 547 -11.86 1.51 1.36
N ILE A 548 -10.80 2.27 1.06
CA ILE A 548 -10.18 2.27 -0.27
C ILE A 548 -9.57 0.89 -0.60
N GLU A 549 -8.93 0.21 0.35
CA GLU A 549 -8.34 -1.11 0.09
C GLU A 549 -9.40 -2.21 -0.04
N ARG A 550 -10.48 -2.15 0.75
CA ARG A 550 -11.69 -2.98 0.54
C ARG A 550 -12.28 -2.76 -0.85
N MET A 551 -12.45 -1.50 -1.26
CA MET A 551 -12.94 -1.12 -2.60
C MET A 551 -12.07 -1.74 -3.70
N LYS A 552 -10.73 -1.55 -3.64
CA LYS A 552 -9.79 -2.17 -4.60
C LYS A 552 -9.90 -3.69 -4.63
N SER A 553 -10.12 -4.35 -3.48
CA SER A 553 -10.26 -5.80 -3.39
C SER A 553 -11.51 -6.28 -4.14
N LEU A 554 -12.67 -5.71 -3.83
CA LEU A 554 -13.94 -6.02 -4.51
C LEU A 554 -13.88 -5.71 -6.00
N THR A 555 -13.29 -4.56 -6.37
CA THR A 555 -13.10 -4.15 -7.77
C THR A 555 -12.18 -5.10 -8.54
N ARG A 556 -11.11 -5.60 -7.90
CA ARG A 556 -10.21 -6.61 -8.48
C ARG A 556 -10.93 -7.93 -8.70
N ASN A 557 -11.76 -8.36 -7.75
CA ASN A 557 -12.55 -9.59 -7.87
C ASN A 557 -13.58 -9.47 -8.99
N LEU A 558 -14.33 -8.36 -9.06
CA LEU A 558 -15.26 -8.05 -10.14
C LEU A 558 -14.57 -8.05 -11.51
N ALA A 559 -13.45 -7.33 -11.64
CA ALA A 559 -12.73 -7.23 -12.90
C ALA A 559 -12.15 -8.58 -13.35
N ASN A 560 -11.62 -9.38 -12.43
CA ASN A 560 -11.13 -10.72 -12.72
C ASN A 560 -12.26 -11.68 -13.10
N ALA A 561 -13.42 -11.59 -12.45
CA ALA A 561 -14.60 -12.36 -12.82
C ALA A 561 -15.06 -12.04 -14.25
N MET A 562 -15.10 -10.76 -14.66
CA MET A 562 -15.48 -10.40 -16.03
C MET A 562 -14.46 -10.90 -17.05
N ARG A 563 -13.14 -10.78 -16.78
CA ARG A 563 -12.09 -11.36 -17.65
C ARG A 563 -12.25 -12.88 -17.80
N TYR A 564 -12.50 -13.59 -16.70
CA TYR A 564 -12.72 -15.04 -16.73
C TYR A 564 -13.97 -15.43 -17.53
N GLN A 565 -15.02 -14.62 -17.53
CA GLN A 565 -16.21 -14.85 -18.35
C GLN A 565 -15.98 -14.60 -19.84
N LEU A 566 -15.14 -13.61 -20.19
CA LEU A 566 -14.76 -13.35 -21.60
C LEU A 566 -13.77 -14.39 -22.15
N LYS A 567 -12.84 -14.90 -21.32
CA LYS A 567 -11.84 -15.88 -21.74
C LYS A 567 -12.48 -17.19 -22.21
N ALA A 568 -11.82 -17.84 -23.18
CA ALA A 568 -12.13 -19.19 -23.63
C ALA A 568 -12.18 -20.16 -22.44
N LYS A 569 -13.18 -21.06 -22.47
CA LYS A 569 -13.34 -22.19 -21.56
C LYS A 569 -12.53 -23.39 -22.04
N GLU A 570 -12.51 -24.44 -21.23
CA GLU A 570 -11.93 -25.72 -21.61
C GLU A 570 -12.63 -26.26 -22.88
N GLY A 571 -11.84 -26.66 -23.88
CA GLY A 571 -12.33 -27.06 -25.20
C GLY A 571 -12.70 -25.92 -26.17
N GLU A 572 -12.74 -24.66 -25.72
CA GLU A 572 -13.00 -23.52 -26.62
C GLU A 572 -11.71 -22.97 -27.26
N SER A 573 -11.81 -22.49 -28.50
CA SER A 573 -10.70 -21.82 -29.17
C SER A 573 -10.51 -20.38 -28.69
N ASN A 574 -9.26 -19.89 -28.68
CA ASN A 574 -8.94 -18.49 -28.43
C ASN A 574 -9.64 -17.51 -29.42
N TYR A 575 -10.05 -17.97 -30.60
CA TYR A 575 -10.89 -17.16 -31.51
C TYR A 575 -12.28 -16.86 -30.92
N VAL A 576 -12.86 -17.76 -30.12
CA VAL A 576 -14.13 -17.53 -29.41
C VAL A 576 -13.95 -16.46 -28.33
N TRP A 577 -12.83 -16.49 -27.60
CA TRP A 577 -12.44 -15.43 -26.67
C TRP A 577 -12.29 -14.09 -27.38
N LEU A 578 -11.52 -14.03 -28.46
CA LEU A 578 -11.34 -12.81 -29.25
C LEU A 578 -12.68 -12.26 -29.75
N GLY A 579 -13.56 -13.13 -30.27
CA GLY A 579 -14.90 -12.75 -30.73
C GLY A 579 -15.79 -12.19 -29.61
N ARG A 580 -15.84 -12.85 -28.44
CA ARG A 580 -16.59 -12.37 -27.26
C ARG A 580 -16.05 -11.02 -26.77
N ALA A 581 -14.74 -10.92 -26.57
CA ALA A 581 -14.10 -9.71 -26.07
C ALA A 581 -14.24 -8.54 -27.07
N TRP A 582 -14.13 -8.79 -28.37
CA TRP A 582 -14.32 -7.77 -29.41
C TRP A 582 -15.77 -7.31 -29.52
N ARG A 583 -16.75 -8.23 -29.47
CA ARG A 583 -18.18 -7.89 -29.43
C ARG A 583 -18.51 -7.03 -28.20
N ALA A 584 -17.92 -7.36 -27.05
CA ALA A 584 -18.08 -6.62 -25.80
C ALA A 584 -17.45 -5.22 -25.83
N TYR A 585 -16.26 -5.10 -26.42
CA TYR A 585 -15.60 -3.81 -26.64
C TYR A 585 -16.39 -2.93 -27.63
N LEU A 586 -16.87 -3.48 -28.74
CA LEU A 586 -17.68 -2.73 -29.71
C LEU A 586 -19.01 -2.24 -29.11
N LEU A 587 -19.70 -3.07 -28.31
CA LEU A 587 -20.91 -2.62 -27.62
C LEU A 587 -20.59 -1.45 -26.67
N THR A 588 -19.67 -1.65 -25.73
CA THR A 588 -19.44 -0.68 -24.65
C THR A 588 -18.71 0.59 -25.09
N SER A 589 -17.78 0.50 -26.05
CA SER A 589 -17.18 1.69 -26.65
C SER A 589 -18.18 2.56 -27.43
N SER A 590 -19.33 2.00 -27.88
CA SER A 590 -20.40 2.78 -28.51
C SER A 590 -21.36 3.45 -27.52
N LEU A 591 -21.43 2.97 -26.28
CA LEU A 591 -22.13 3.63 -25.17
C LEU A 591 -21.28 4.76 -24.54
N GLY A 592 -19.96 4.60 -24.49
CA GLY A 592 -19.05 5.60 -23.92
C GLY A 592 -19.26 5.79 -22.41
N ASP A 593 -19.12 7.03 -21.92
CA ASP A 593 -19.42 7.40 -20.54
C ASP A 593 -20.87 7.89 -20.29
N LYS A 594 -21.78 7.68 -21.25
CA LYS A 594 -23.23 7.95 -21.11
C LYS A 594 -23.96 6.93 -20.24
N VAL A 595 -23.44 5.70 -20.19
CA VAL A 595 -24.00 4.58 -19.44
C VAL A 595 -22.99 4.20 -18.36
N PHE A 596 -23.41 4.31 -17.09
CA PHE A 596 -22.56 3.98 -15.95
C PHE A 596 -22.07 2.52 -16.02
N GLY A 597 -20.76 2.34 -15.89
CA GLY A 597 -20.07 1.06 -16.05
C GLY A 597 -19.59 0.78 -17.48
N ALA A 598 -20.16 1.40 -18.52
CA ALA A 598 -19.77 1.10 -19.90
C ALA A 598 -18.35 1.59 -20.23
N PHE A 599 -17.90 2.71 -19.67
CA PHE A 599 -16.54 3.20 -19.88
C PHE A 599 -15.49 2.23 -19.29
N SER A 600 -15.63 1.87 -18.02
CA SER A 600 -14.73 0.94 -17.31
C SER A 600 -14.76 -0.47 -17.89
N PHE A 601 -15.94 -0.96 -18.29
CA PHE A 601 -16.06 -2.23 -19.01
C PHE A 601 -15.45 -2.17 -20.42
N SER A 602 -15.48 -1.02 -21.11
CA SER A 602 -14.76 -0.86 -22.38
C SER A 602 -13.24 -0.95 -22.21
N TRP A 603 -12.68 -0.49 -21.08
CA TRP A 603 -11.25 -0.70 -20.78
C TRP A 603 -10.93 -2.16 -20.40
N LEU A 604 -11.82 -2.84 -19.68
CA LEU A 604 -11.67 -4.24 -19.32
C LEU A 604 -11.77 -5.18 -20.54
N THR A 605 -12.70 -4.88 -21.45
CA THR A 605 -12.85 -5.64 -22.71
C THR A 605 -11.72 -5.33 -23.68
N LEU A 606 -11.23 -4.10 -23.75
CA LEU A 606 -10.01 -3.73 -24.50
C LEU A 606 -8.76 -4.46 -23.98
N ASP A 607 -8.56 -4.50 -22.66
CA ASP A 607 -7.53 -5.31 -21.97
C ASP A 607 -7.64 -6.79 -22.40
N SER A 608 -8.85 -7.35 -22.39
CA SER A 608 -9.11 -8.73 -22.80
C SER A 608 -8.95 -9.00 -24.30
N VAL A 609 -9.24 -8.04 -25.19
CA VAL A 609 -8.97 -8.15 -26.64
C VAL A 609 -7.48 -8.16 -26.93
N LEU A 610 -6.71 -7.31 -26.24
CA LEU A 610 -5.25 -7.28 -26.38
C LEU A 610 -4.61 -8.56 -25.87
N ASP A 611 -5.06 -9.08 -24.71
CA ASP A 611 -4.66 -10.39 -24.19
C ASP A 611 -5.01 -11.53 -25.17
N ALA A 612 -6.21 -11.53 -25.74
CA ALA A 612 -6.66 -12.56 -26.70
C ALA A 612 -5.82 -12.57 -27.98
N LEU A 613 -5.60 -11.39 -28.59
CA LEU A 613 -4.75 -11.26 -29.79
C LEU A 613 -3.32 -11.75 -29.52
N GLN A 614 -2.75 -11.41 -28.35
CA GLN A 614 -1.40 -11.81 -27.95
C GLN A 614 -1.29 -13.32 -27.64
N THR A 615 -2.41 -13.98 -27.29
CA THR A 615 -2.48 -15.44 -27.07
C THR A 615 -2.74 -16.22 -28.37
N ILE A 616 -3.23 -15.55 -29.43
CA ILE A 616 -3.42 -16.12 -30.77
C ILE A 616 -2.15 -15.98 -31.61
N ASP A 617 -1.45 -14.86 -31.45
CA ASP A 617 -0.26 -14.48 -32.21
C ASP A 617 0.76 -13.87 -31.25
N GLU A 618 1.76 -14.65 -30.85
CA GLU A 618 2.83 -14.20 -29.95
C GLU A 618 3.68 -13.06 -30.57
N THR A 619 3.59 -12.86 -31.90
CA THR A 619 4.21 -11.73 -32.60
C THR A 619 3.35 -10.45 -32.58
N PHE A 620 2.10 -10.54 -32.13
CA PHE A 620 1.28 -9.38 -31.79
C PHE A 620 1.69 -8.84 -30.41
N LEU A 621 2.30 -7.64 -30.41
CA LEU A 621 2.78 -6.98 -29.18
C LEU A 621 3.65 -7.89 -28.27
N PRO A 622 4.67 -8.60 -28.80
CA PRO A 622 5.48 -9.60 -28.08
C PRO A 622 5.98 -9.03 -26.75
N HIS A 623 5.97 -9.82 -25.68
CA HIS A 623 6.09 -9.33 -24.30
C HIS A 623 7.27 -8.36 -24.12
N THR A 624 6.97 -7.10 -23.78
CA THR A 624 7.96 -6.11 -23.34
C THR A 624 7.68 -5.73 -21.90
N GLY A 625 8.67 -5.88 -21.03
CA GLY A 625 8.51 -5.53 -19.62
C GLY A 625 8.40 -4.01 -19.37
N PRO A 626 8.07 -3.61 -18.13
CA PRO A 626 7.67 -4.47 -17.03
C PRO A 626 6.14 -4.65 -17.01
N ILE A 627 5.69 -5.88 -17.19
CA ILE A 627 4.46 -6.31 -16.52
C ILE A 627 4.89 -6.64 -15.10
N LEU A 628 4.14 -6.14 -14.10
CA LEU A 628 4.42 -6.40 -12.69
C LEU A 628 4.72 -7.90 -12.50
N PRO A 629 5.83 -8.28 -11.84
CA PRO A 629 6.16 -9.68 -11.65
C PRO A 629 4.94 -10.35 -11.00
N PRO A 630 4.49 -11.52 -11.48
CA PRO A 630 3.09 -11.90 -11.35
C PRO A 630 2.64 -12.18 -9.91
N PHE A 631 3.59 -12.23 -8.97
CA PHE A 631 3.43 -12.18 -7.50
C PHE A 631 3.41 -10.77 -6.89
N ALA A 632 2.98 -9.75 -7.65
CA ALA A 632 2.69 -8.41 -7.15
C ALA A 632 1.42 -8.39 -6.26
N PHE A 633 1.54 -9.09 -5.13
CA PHE A 633 0.73 -9.20 -3.92
C PHE A 633 -0.80 -9.28 -4.02
N ILE A 634 -1.33 -10.45 -3.60
CA ILE A 634 -2.51 -10.70 -2.73
C ILE A 634 -2.76 -12.22 -2.76
N PRO A 635 -2.81 -12.89 -1.60
CA PRO A 635 -4.12 -13.14 -0.97
C PRO A 635 -4.14 -13.04 0.57
N SER A 636 -5.37 -12.98 1.12
CA SER A 636 -5.68 -13.32 2.51
C SER A 636 -7.00 -14.12 2.53
N LYS A 637 -6.86 -15.45 2.44
CA LYS A 637 -7.88 -16.54 2.52
C LYS A 637 -9.21 -16.42 1.75
N ARG A 638 -9.66 -17.59 1.25
CA ARG A 638 -11.06 -17.89 0.96
C ARG A 638 -11.86 -17.91 2.29
N PRO A 639 -13.14 -17.50 2.31
CA PRO A 639 -14.14 -18.16 3.13
C PRO A 639 -14.33 -19.59 2.62
N GLU A 640 -14.39 -20.57 3.52
CA GLU A 640 -14.63 -21.97 3.16
C GLU A 640 -16.07 -22.18 2.64
N THR A 641 -16.26 -23.23 1.85
CA THR A 641 -17.56 -23.62 1.28
C THR A 641 -18.38 -24.39 2.30
N ASP A 642 -19.58 -23.89 2.62
CA ASP A 642 -20.56 -24.60 3.44
C ASP A 642 -21.41 -25.53 2.54
N GLU A 643 -21.24 -26.85 2.70
CA GLU A 643 -21.92 -27.88 1.90
C GLU A 643 -23.26 -28.31 2.53
N SER A 644 -24.28 -27.45 2.49
CA SER A 644 -25.59 -27.80 3.09
C SER A 644 -26.86 -27.21 2.44
N LEU A 645 -26.89 -27.01 1.10
CA LEU A 645 -28.15 -26.76 0.37
C LEU A 645 -28.30 -27.66 -0.88
N GLN A 646 -29.24 -28.60 -0.82
CA GLN A 646 -29.70 -29.34 -2.01
C GLN A 646 -30.61 -28.45 -2.86
N ALA A 647 -30.35 -28.40 -4.16
CA ALA A 647 -31.29 -27.80 -5.12
C ALA A 647 -32.50 -28.74 -5.35
N PRO A 648 -33.74 -28.23 -5.42
CA PRO A 648 -34.90 -29.06 -5.72
C PRO A 648 -34.88 -29.55 -7.18
N SER A 649 -35.23 -30.83 -7.39
CA SER A 649 -35.43 -31.39 -8.73
C SER A 649 -36.77 -30.93 -9.32
N LEU A 650 -36.73 -30.20 -10.44
CA LEU A 650 -37.90 -29.79 -11.20
C LEU A 650 -37.64 -30.04 -12.70
N ASP A 651 -37.77 -31.31 -13.10
CA ASP A 651 -37.63 -31.76 -14.50
C ASP A 651 -38.92 -31.46 -15.31
N SER A 652 -39.23 -30.18 -15.49
CA SER A 652 -40.34 -29.70 -16.31
C SER A 652 -40.08 -28.25 -16.76
N TRP A 653 -40.29 -27.97 -18.05
CA TRP A 653 -40.06 -26.62 -18.61
C TRP A 653 -41.32 -25.74 -18.58
N ASP A 654 -42.50 -26.35 -18.42
CA ASP A 654 -43.79 -25.66 -18.51
C ASP A 654 -44.24 -25.07 -17.15
N ASP A 655 -43.91 -25.71 -16.03
CA ASP A 655 -44.29 -25.25 -14.67
C ASP A 655 -43.70 -23.86 -14.31
N TRP A 656 -42.61 -23.45 -14.97
CA TRP A 656 -42.00 -22.13 -14.77
C TRP A 656 -42.78 -21.00 -15.49
N VAL A 657 -43.59 -21.34 -16.50
CA VAL A 657 -44.25 -20.36 -17.39
C VAL A 657 -45.52 -19.79 -16.77
N ASP A 658 -46.23 -20.55 -15.93
CA ASP A 658 -47.46 -20.09 -15.29
C ASP A 658 -47.24 -19.33 -13.98
N ALA A 659 -46.22 -19.69 -13.18
CA ALA A 659 -45.85 -18.97 -11.96
C ALA A 659 -45.58 -17.46 -12.21
N ILE A 660 -44.97 -17.13 -13.35
CA ILE A 660 -44.61 -15.76 -13.73
C ILE A 660 -45.84 -14.95 -14.20
N LYS A 661 -46.94 -15.59 -14.62
CA LYS A 661 -48.16 -14.90 -15.05
C LYS A 661 -48.96 -14.35 -13.87
N GLU A 662 -49.00 -15.07 -12.74
CA GLU A 662 -49.73 -14.60 -11.55
C GLU A 662 -49.06 -13.40 -10.87
N GLU A 663 -47.73 -13.37 -10.79
CA GLU A 663 -47.00 -12.30 -10.10
C GLU A 663 -47.17 -10.93 -10.78
N ASN A 664 -47.20 -10.90 -12.12
CA ASN A 664 -47.37 -9.66 -12.90
C ASN A 664 -48.76 -9.01 -12.76
N THR A 665 -49.79 -9.72 -12.29
CA THR A 665 -51.15 -9.15 -12.12
C THR A 665 -51.38 -8.41 -10.79
N ARG A 666 -50.37 -8.36 -9.90
CA ARG A 666 -50.51 -7.76 -8.55
C ARG A 666 -49.79 -6.43 -8.34
N SER A 667 -49.12 -5.88 -9.37
CA SER A 667 -48.28 -4.68 -9.23
C SER A 667 -48.75 -3.44 -10.00
N GLU A 668 -49.72 -3.55 -10.91
CA GLU A 668 -50.20 -2.41 -11.71
C GLU A 668 -51.33 -1.58 -11.04
N THR A 669 -51.67 -1.84 -9.77
CA THR A 669 -52.84 -1.25 -9.08
C THR A 669 -52.53 -0.19 -8.01
N THR A 670 -51.27 0.24 -7.86
CA THR A 670 -50.87 1.25 -6.84
C THR A 670 -49.94 2.35 -7.35
N THR A 671 -50.40 3.12 -8.35
CA THR A 671 -49.85 4.46 -8.65
C THR A 671 -50.95 5.51 -8.79
N THR A 672 -51.39 6.05 -7.65
CA THR A 672 -52.18 7.29 -7.59
C THR A 672 -51.86 8.03 -6.29
N GLU A 673 -51.93 9.37 -6.33
CA GLU A 673 -51.70 10.31 -5.22
C GLU A 673 -50.23 10.43 -4.72
N ASN A 674 -49.67 11.63 -4.52
CA ASN A 674 -50.15 12.98 -4.90
C ASN A 674 -48.98 13.99 -5.03
N ASN A 675 -49.31 15.22 -5.47
CA ASN A 675 -48.43 16.39 -5.66
C ASN A 675 -47.66 16.80 -4.36
N ASP A 676 -46.62 17.65 -4.33
CA ASP A 676 -46.61 19.03 -4.89
C ASP A 676 -45.23 19.73 -5.00
N GLN A 677 -45.23 21.02 -5.37
CA GLN A 677 -44.08 21.80 -5.89
C GLN A 677 -43.28 22.67 -4.89
N HIS A 678 -42.00 22.93 -5.25
CA HIS A 678 -41.20 24.17 -4.99
C HIS A 678 -40.87 24.59 -3.52
N ASN A 679 -40.03 25.62 -3.23
CA ASN A 679 -38.68 26.04 -3.71
C ASN A 679 -38.16 27.23 -2.83
N THR A 680 -36.88 27.62 -2.98
CA THR A 680 -36.18 28.85 -2.46
C THR A 680 -35.84 28.89 -0.96
N ASN A 681 -34.64 29.26 -0.48
CA ASN A 681 -33.63 30.33 -0.78
C ASN A 681 -33.99 31.73 -0.21
N GLY A 682 -33.09 32.51 0.40
CA GLY A 682 -31.68 32.29 0.80
C GLY A 682 -30.86 33.60 1.00
N ARG A 683 -29.61 33.50 1.51
CA ARG A 683 -28.44 34.44 1.44
C ARG A 683 -28.64 35.99 1.59
N GLY A 684 -27.83 36.65 2.43
CA GLY A 684 -27.70 38.14 2.42
C GLY A 684 -26.46 38.76 3.10
N ARG A 685 -25.51 39.28 2.30
CA ARG A 685 -24.24 39.95 2.65
C ARG A 685 -24.36 41.27 3.48
N GLY A 686 -23.30 41.68 4.21
CA GLY A 686 -23.14 43.07 4.68
C GLY A 686 -21.72 43.43 5.17
N ARG A 687 -21.20 44.63 4.85
CA ARG A 687 -19.90 45.20 5.30
C ARG A 687 -20.11 46.21 6.45
N GLY A 688 -19.13 46.38 7.35
CA GLY A 688 -19.12 47.47 8.35
C GLY A 688 -17.72 47.80 8.90
N ARG A 689 -17.49 49.05 9.32
CA ARG A 689 -16.25 49.54 9.99
C ARG A 689 -16.55 49.84 11.47
N GLY A 690 -15.58 49.68 12.37
CA GLY A 690 -15.69 50.09 13.79
C GLY A 690 -14.33 50.32 14.47
N ARG A 691 -14.27 51.23 15.45
CA ARG A 691 -13.08 51.55 16.29
C ARG A 691 -13.35 51.17 17.76
N GLY A 692 -12.28 50.90 18.52
CA GLY A 692 -12.29 50.89 20.00
C GLY A 692 -11.74 49.58 20.58
N ASN A 693 -10.66 49.43 21.38
CA ASN A 693 -9.80 50.27 22.24
C ASN A 693 -9.94 49.88 23.74
N TRP A 694 -8.82 49.90 24.49
CA TRP A 694 -8.65 49.65 25.95
C TRP A 694 -8.69 48.18 26.44
N ASN A 695 -7.63 47.69 27.13
CA ASN A 695 -7.36 47.67 28.60
C ASN A 695 -8.34 46.74 29.37
N ASN A 696 -7.96 45.88 30.33
CA ASN A 696 -6.67 45.57 31.01
C ASN A 696 -6.78 44.10 31.61
N ASN A 697 -5.97 43.50 32.51
CA ASN A 697 -4.92 43.94 33.45
C ASN A 697 -3.97 42.78 33.91
N ARG A 698 -3.09 43.12 34.86
CA ARG A 698 -2.33 42.36 35.90
C ARG A 698 -3.10 41.20 36.61
N GLN A 699 -2.52 40.30 37.44
CA GLN A 699 -1.24 40.28 38.19
C GLN A 699 -0.80 38.86 38.70
N ASN A 700 0.41 38.79 39.28
CA ASN A 700 1.03 37.90 40.32
C ASN A 700 0.16 36.84 41.08
N SER A 701 0.70 35.82 41.81
CA SER A 701 2.01 35.67 42.49
C SER A 701 2.37 34.21 42.93
N ASN A 702 3.68 33.99 43.17
CA ASN A 702 4.39 33.17 44.17
C ASN A 702 3.71 32.08 45.05
N GLY A 703 4.46 30.99 45.29
CA GLY A 703 4.29 30.02 46.40
C GLY A 703 4.59 28.57 45.94
N SER A 704 5.73 27.90 46.17
CA SER A 704 6.80 27.87 47.19
C SER A 704 6.64 26.79 48.29
N ASN A 705 7.72 26.00 48.46
CA ASN A 705 8.21 25.32 49.68
C ASN A 705 7.82 23.84 50.01
N ASN A 706 8.87 23.02 50.20
CA ASN A 706 9.06 21.80 51.06
C ASN A 706 8.00 20.67 51.18
N GLY A 707 8.38 19.39 51.44
CA GLY A 707 9.71 18.76 51.51
C GLY A 707 9.80 17.50 52.41
N TYR A 708 10.92 16.76 52.31
CA TYR A 708 11.52 15.82 53.29
C TYR A 708 10.92 14.43 53.67
N ASN A 709 11.80 13.40 53.53
CA ASN A 709 12.11 12.31 54.50
C ASN A 709 11.07 11.21 54.88
N ARG A 710 11.44 10.00 55.37
CA ARG A 710 12.68 9.17 55.33
C ARG A 710 12.38 7.74 55.86
N ASN A 711 13.17 6.74 55.45
CA ASN A 711 13.39 5.43 56.14
C ASN A 711 12.17 4.49 56.31
N GLY A 712 12.32 3.20 56.64
CA GLY A 712 13.54 2.45 57.03
C GLY A 712 13.43 0.92 56.85
N ARG A 713 14.48 0.19 57.26
CA ARG A 713 14.66 -1.27 57.09
C ARG A 713 14.07 -2.07 58.26
N GLY A 714 13.71 -3.34 58.00
CA GLY A 714 13.56 -4.41 59.00
C GLY A 714 13.79 -5.78 58.36
N ASN A 715 14.57 -6.66 59.00
CA ASN A 715 14.94 -7.97 58.46
C ASN A 715 15.32 -8.94 59.60
N VAL A 716 14.64 -10.10 59.71
CA VAL A 716 14.94 -11.17 60.69
C VAL A 716 14.65 -12.53 60.06
N GLN A 717 15.48 -13.54 60.37
CA GLN A 717 15.34 -14.93 59.95
C GLN A 717 15.09 -15.85 61.16
N SER A 718 14.40 -16.98 60.98
CA SER A 718 14.89 -18.30 61.43
C SER A 718 14.01 -19.48 60.93
N GLN A 719 14.69 -20.59 60.60
CA GLN A 719 14.38 -22.05 60.69
C GLN A 719 12.91 -22.51 60.93
N GLY A 720 12.38 -23.64 60.45
CA GLY A 720 12.85 -24.83 59.69
C GLY A 720 11.68 -25.87 59.69
N SER A 721 11.57 -26.98 58.94
CA SER A 721 12.57 -27.86 58.30
C SER A 721 11.90 -28.85 57.30
N ASN A 722 12.71 -29.39 56.36
CA ASN A 722 12.56 -30.65 55.59
C ASN A 722 11.47 -30.89 54.52
N ASN A 723 11.88 -31.69 53.52
CA ASN A 723 11.16 -32.35 52.41
C ASN A 723 10.46 -31.42 51.37
N GLY A 724 10.73 -31.53 50.06
CA GLY A 724 11.67 -32.39 49.33
C GLY A 724 11.54 -32.19 47.79
N GLN A 725 12.38 -32.92 47.02
CA GLN A 725 12.37 -33.01 45.54
C GLN A 725 12.74 -31.75 44.72
N THR A 726 14.02 -31.70 44.35
CA THR A 726 14.58 -31.33 43.03
C THR A 726 13.61 -30.93 41.90
N ASN A 727 13.76 -29.71 41.36
CA ASN A 727 14.31 -29.52 40.00
C ASN A 727 14.57 -28.03 39.67
N GLY A 728 15.83 -27.68 39.41
CA GLY A 728 16.22 -26.33 38.98
C GLY A 728 16.34 -26.24 37.46
N SER A 729 15.32 -25.71 36.78
CA SER A 729 15.37 -25.46 35.33
C SER A 729 16.16 -24.17 35.03
N SER A 730 17.47 -24.32 34.80
CA SER A 730 18.28 -23.23 34.26
C SER A 730 17.74 -22.79 32.89
N GLY A 731 17.57 -21.46 32.70
CA GLY A 731 16.95 -20.88 31.51
C GLY A 731 17.82 -20.94 30.26
N GLY A 732 18.00 -22.13 29.70
CA GLY A 732 18.76 -22.35 28.48
C GLY A 732 18.14 -21.64 27.27
N ARG A 733 18.96 -20.87 26.54
CA ARG A 733 18.59 -20.40 25.20
C ARG A 733 18.52 -21.62 24.28
N ARG A 734 17.33 -21.95 23.76
CA ARG A 734 17.17 -23.06 22.81
C ARG A 734 18.01 -22.80 21.54
N PRO A 735 18.64 -23.84 20.96
CA PRO A 735 19.30 -23.72 19.65
C PRO A 735 18.28 -23.45 18.54
N GLY A 736 18.75 -22.98 17.38
CA GLY A 736 17.93 -22.88 16.17
C GLY A 736 17.64 -24.26 15.57
N TYR A 737 16.63 -24.33 14.70
CA TYR A 737 16.15 -25.58 14.12
C TYR A 737 16.43 -25.60 12.60
N ARG A 738 17.07 -26.68 12.14
CA ARG A 738 17.29 -26.96 10.70
C ARG A 738 16.24 -27.97 10.26
N ILE A 739 15.31 -27.55 9.42
CA ILE A 739 14.36 -28.44 8.76
C ILE A 739 15.07 -29.01 7.52
N ILE A 740 15.23 -30.33 7.48
CA ILE A 740 15.73 -31.09 6.33
C ILE A 740 14.56 -31.95 5.87
N ALA A 741 14.04 -31.70 4.67
CA ALA A 741 12.88 -32.43 4.16
C ALA A 741 13.33 -33.68 3.38
N PRO A 742 12.97 -34.91 3.81
CA PRO A 742 13.29 -36.14 3.09
C PRO A 742 12.34 -36.42 1.90
N GLY A 743 11.45 -35.48 1.58
CA GLY A 743 10.45 -35.55 0.51
C GLY A 743 9.93 -34.14 0.20
N ASN A 744 8.84 -34.04 -0.58
CA ASN A 744 8.22 -32.75 -0.89
C ASN A 744 7.69 -32.09 0.39
N ILE A 745 8.07 -30.83 0.63
CA ILE A 745 7.35 -29.96 1.56
C ILE A 745 5.99 -29.62 0.92
N SER A 746 4.91 -29.69 1.69
CA SER A 746 3.61 -29.18 1.27
C SER A 746 3.61 -27.65 1.32
N PHE A 747 3.39 -27.03 0.15
CA PHE A 747 3.27 -25.59 -0.04
C PHE A 747 1.79 -25.15 0.00
#